data_AF-A0A7G2C312-F1
#
_entry.id   AF-A0A7G2C312-F1
#
_cell.length_a   1.000
_cell.length_b   1.000
_cell.length_c   1.000
_cell.angle_alpha   90.00
_cell.angle_beta   90.00
_cell.angle_gamma   90.00
#
_symmetry.space_group_name_H-M   'P 1'
#
loop_
_entity.id
_entity.type
_entity.pdbx_description
1 polymer ?
#
loop_
_entity_poly.entity_id
_entity_poly.type
_entity_poly.pdbx_seq_one_letter_code
_entity_poly.pdbx_strand_id
1 'polypeptide(L)'
;MVDYGNPQQIRKSIFVFSNSHEMKQKKMTHFVTREKSTIPFFVLPYSHFSLYASSLFQKSEEYRSKMFLISWNVAGWSSSAAIIRNSYGSLQRFFDLTTADIICIQECKGSNSKLRANPVEIGAADLPPSKRKKVTLTEGESVTPVSPDDYTSNAIHGWESFWSFSADKHRGFNGVVTFVRKGLTHRCNNRPFGEPELDDEGRVVVTYHSSFVLVNVYVPNARRGLRSEYKKRFLNSIVAFMEKARRETGLPVIFVGDLNMTYRAEDSCWSLRRLHLGMLRELFLKATQLGNSTPLSKNHVQYTYNVVCNYLCHKLVTEFDASTWSIEEGNPSSVDTAVISVDGATTVKATELIKLSNRVKKGLHDLGIQPASLLYNGQLPPLIELEELLAVGFRSAFAADLTKGYPPDHNTSLYAVIRSVGLPPHGDDAVAFMNRLLHENNPSSLLDSDVSSQGEEKPTKMVDSFRICEKDAYCPNPYTCWDQSRNCRSTNEGTRIDYILVDECLAARVKPRHSSENNCGLDLPTGETRPDDFFSEMKGELYVHGLKRTTANGDYPPAAYDGSGMPDLRDVARLHCMRGLPSTGLVVTPPQLSDHIGVCVVMDVTLTPREGKVREDQPNCLYKPAASIMSFFQKSGSVRPRETQPVTSNAAPTKKEKPDSVVISVDSD
;
A
#
# COMPACT_ATOMS: atom_id res chain seq x y z
N MET A 1 -7.16 42.36 -41.20
CA MET A 1 -8.01 43.00 -42.22
C MET A 1 -8.19 42.01 -43.36
N VAL A 2 -9.45 41.90 -43.82
CA VAL A 2 -9.97 41.13 -44.97
C VAL A 2 -10.10 39.61 -44.73
N ASP A 3 -11.22 38.90 -44.97
CA ASP A 3 -12.67 39.19 -45.03
C ASP A 3 -13.38 37.82 -45.04
N TYR A 4 -14.66 37.78 -44.64
CA TYR A 4 -15.53 36.60 -44.55
C TYR A 4 -16.01 36.09 -45.93
N GLY A 5 -16.27 34.77 -46.05
CA GLY A 5 -16.87 34.20 -47.27
C GLY A 5 -17.38 32.76 -47.15
N ASN A 6 -18.53 32.62 -46.46
CA ASN A 6 -19.64 31.63 -46.55
C ASN A 6 -19.45 30.18 -47.08
N PRO A 7 -20.05 29.15 -46.43
CA PRO A 7 -19.96 27.74 -46.80
C PRO A 7 -21.16 27.24 -47.63
N GLN A 8 -20.94 26.23 -48.47
CA GLN A 8 -21.86 25.12 -48.83
C GLN A 8 -21.34 24.44 -50.10
N GLN A 9 -21.09 23.12 -50.07
CA GLN A 9 -21.62 22.16 -51.04
C GLN A 9 -21.15 20.71 -50.74
N ILE A 10 -22.15 19.86 -50.45
CA ILE A 10 -22.38 18.52 -51.04
C ILE A 10 -21.34 17.43 -50.72
N ARG A 11 -21.62 16.56 -49.74
CA ARG A 11 -22.32 15.24 -49.84
C ARG A 11 -21.55 14.12 -50.57
N LYS A 12 -21.35 13.04 -49.79
CA LYS A 12 -21.38 11.60 -50.13
C LYS A 12 -20.36 11.08 -51.16
N SER A 13 -19.49 10.20 -50.70
CA SER A 13 -19.27 8.89 -51.33
C SER A 13 -18.64 7.92 -50.33
N ILE A 14 -19.43 6.93 -49.92
CA ILE A 14 -18.98 5.68 -49.32
C ILE A 14 -18.48 4.82 -50.48
N PHE A 15 -17.27 4.27 -50.39
CA PHE A 15 -16.90 3.08 -51.13
C PHE A 15 -16.19 2.09 -50.18
N VAL A 16 -16.65 0.85 -50.30
CA VAL A 16 -16.29 -0.35 -49.53
C VAL A 16 -15.33 -1.20 -50.37
N PHE A 17 -14.57 -2.06 -49.70
CA PHE A 17 -13.77 -3.21 -50.19
C PHE A 17 -12.40 -2.88 -50.79
N SER A 18 -11.32 -3.66 -50.61
CA SER A 18 -11.13 -5.01 -50.03
C SER A 18 -9.63 -5.28 -49.88
N ASN A 19 -9.29 -6.18 -48.96
CA ASN A 19 -7.98 -6.82 -48.79
C ASN A 19 -7.41 -7.45 -50.08
N SER A 20 -6.09 -7.33 -50.27
CA SER A 20 -5.16 -8.34 -50.82
C SER A 20 -3.72 -7.80 -50.67
N HIS A 21 -2.91 -8.38 -49.78
CA HIS A 21 -1.93 -9.46 -49.99
C HIS A 21 -0.61 -9.07 -50.71
N GLU A 22 0.47 -9.45 -50.02
CA GLU A 22 1.83 -9.76 -50.46
C GLU A 22 2.91 -8.67 -50.70
N MET A 23 3.85 -8.70 -49.75
CA MET A 23 5.32 -8.79 -49.89
C MET A 23 6.02 -8.01 -51.01
N LYS A 24 6.97 -7.17 -50.59
CA LYS A 24 8.40 -7.36 -50.92
C LYS A 24 9.31 -6.49 -50.06
N GLN A 25 10.17 -7.14 -49.28
CA GLN A 25 11.41 -6.56 -48.75
C GLN A 25 12.32 -6.16 -49.93
N LYS A 26 12.82 -4.93 -49.92
CA LYS A 26 14.09 -4.58 -50.55
C LYS A 26 14.89 -3.65 -49.64
N LYS A 27 16.12 -4.09 -49.38
CA LYS A 27 17.22 -3.39 -48.70
C LYS A 27 17.35 -1.95 -49.20
N MET A 28 17.57 -1.01 -48.29
CA MET A 28 18.29 0.21 -48.63
C MET A 28 19.31 0.58 -47.55
N THR A 29 20.51 0.79 -48.06
CA THR A 29 21.80 1.13 -47.48
C THR A 29 21.77 2.51 -46.82
N HIS A 30 22.65 2.69 -45.83
CA HIS A 30 22.93 3.96 -45.14
C HIS A 30 23.21 5.12 -46.10
N PHE A 31 22.52 6.23 -45.89
CA PHE A 31 23.02 7.58 -46.14
C PHE A 31 22.60 8.47 -44.96
N VAL A 32 23.61 9.00 -44.27
CA VAL A 32 23.46 9.99 -43.20
C VAL A 32 23.49 11.37 -43.87
N THR A 33 22.37 12.10 -43.82
CA THR A 33 22.35 13.55 -43.99
C THR A 33 21.36 14.16 -43.00
N ARG A 34 21.85 15.11 -42.20
CA ARG A 34 21.11 15.92 -41.23
C ARG A 34 19.96 16.67 -41.92
N GLU A 35 18.72 16.37 -41.52
CA GLU A 35 17.58 17.28 -41.70
C GLU A 35 16.77 17.37 -40.41
N LYS A 36 16.30 18.59 -40.14
CA LYS A 36 15.52 18.99 -38.97
C LYS A 36 14.23 18.17 -38.88
N SER A 37 14.08 17.36 -37.84
CA SER A 37 12.85 16.61 -37.58
C SER A 37 11.80 17.52 -36.94
N THR A 38 10.87 18.00 -37.76
CA THR A 38 9.49 18.31 -37.36
C THR A 38 8.89 17.05 -36.72
N ILE A 39 8.48 17.16 -35.45
CA ILE A 39 7.73 16.12 -34.75
C ILE A 39 6.34 16.05 -35.40
N PRO A 40 5.87 14.89 -35.89
CA PRO A 40 4.48 14.77 -36.32
C PRO A 40 3.60 14.83 -35.08
N PHE A 41 2.77 15.89 -34.99
CA PHE A 41 1.63 15.93 -34.09
C PHE A 41 0.68 14.79 -34.49
N PHE A 42 0.80 13.64 -33.81
CA PHE A 42 -0.30 12.69 -33.75
C PHE A 42 -1.39 13.28 -32.87
N VAL A 43 -2.29 14.05 -33.48
CA VAL A 43 -3.61 14.32 -32.92
C VAL A 43 -4.36 12.99 -32.98
N LEU A 44 -4.39 12.25 -31.86
CA LEU A 44 -5.26 11.09 -31.74
C LEU A 44 -6.72 11.57 -31.79
N PRO A 45 -7.56 10.99 -32.65
CA PRO A 45 -8.95 11.41 -32.75
C PRO A 45 -9.73 10.99 -31.49
N TYR A 46 -10.63 11.88 -31.07
CA TYR A 46 -11.61 11.76 -29.98
C TYR A 46 -12.44 10.45 -29.97
N SER A 47 -12.37 9.64 -31.05
CA SER A 47 -13.11 8.39 -31.22
C SER A 47 -12.69 7.26 -30.28
N HIS A 48 -11.45 7.25 -29.76
CA HIS A 48 -11.04 6.25 -28.76
C HIS A 48 -11.65 6.49 -27.37
N PHE A 49 -11.96 7.75 -27.03
CA PHE A 49 -12.53 8.12 -25.72
C PHE A 49 -14.02 7.73 -25.63
N SER A 50 -14.75 7.88 -26.74
CA SER A 50 -16.17 7.50 -26.82
C SER A 50 -16.36 5.98 -26.72
N LEU A 51 -15.49 5.17 -27.33
CA LEU A 51 -15.55 3.71 -27.23
C LEU A 51 -15.21 3.22 -25.81
N TYR A 52 -14.29 3.89 -25.12
CA TYR A 52 -13.92 3.56 -23.75
C TYR A 52 -15.10 3.80 -22.78
N ALA A 53 -15.74 4.96 -22.88
CA ALA A 53 -16.92 5.31 -22.09
C ALA A 53 -18.11 4.38 -22.41
N SER A 54 -18.38 4.09 -23.69
CA SER A 54 -19.47 3.19 -24.07
C SER A 54 -19.26 1.73 -23.63
N SER A 55 -18.02 1.22 -23.60
CA SER A 55 -17.74 -0.12 -23.04
C SER A 55 -17.84 -0.18 -21.51
N LEU A 56 -17.59 0.94 -20.82
CA LEU A 56 -17.77 1.05 -19.36
C LEU A 56 -19.26 1.00 -18.98
N PHE A 57 -20.14 1.58 -19.80
CA PHE A 57 -21.59 1.56 -19.55
C PHE A 57 -22.27 0.25 -19.97
N GLN A 58 -21.78 -0.48 -20.98
CA GLN A 58 -22.36 -1.76 -21.40
C GLN A 58 -22.01 -2.96 -20.50
N LYS A 59 -21.07 -2.81 -19.54
CA LYS A 59 -20.71 -3.86 -18.56
C LYS A 59 -21.60 -3.87 -17.29
N SER A 60 -22.67 -3.07 -17.23
CA SER A 60 -23.40 -2.82 -15.98
C SER A 60 -24.26 -3.96 -15.44
N GLU A 61 -24.64 -4.97 -16.23
CA GLU A 61 -25.46 -6.09 -15.72
C GLU A 61 -24.61 -7.24 -15.15
N GLU A 62 -23.43 -7.53 -15.71
CA GLU A 62 -22.56 -8.64 -15.25
C GLU A 62 -21.85 -8.32 -13.92
N TYR A 63 -21.74 -7.04 -13.56
CA TYR A 63 -21.05 -6.57 -12.34
C TYR A 63 -21.99 -6.26 -11.17
N ARG A 64 -23.32 -6.33 -11.32
CA ARG A 64 -24.25 -6.12 -10.19
C ARG A 64 -24.12 -7.16 -9.08
N SER A 65 -23.46 -8.29 -9.33
CA SER A 65 -23.22 -9.36 -8.36
C SER A 65 -21.79 -9.41 -7.77
N LYS A 66 -20.89 -8.54 -8.26
CA LYS A 66 -19.47 -8.51 -7.88
C LYS A 66 -19.19 -7.28 -7.00
N MET A 67 -18.32 -7.44 -6.01
CA MET A 67 -17.83 -6.35 -5.17
C MET A 67 -16.38 -6.02 -5.57
N PHE A 68 -16.07 -4.74 -5.72
CA PHE A 68 -14.71 -4.24 -5.93
C PHE A 68 -14.22 -3.41 -4.74
N LEU A 69 -13.11 -3.85 -4.14
CA LEU A 69 -12.48 -3.19 -2.99
C LEU A 69 -11.07 -2.73 -3.34
N ILE A 70 -10.73 -1.50 -2.98
CA ILE A 70 -9.38 -0.92 -3.06
C ILE A 70 -8.89 -0.63 -1.65
N SER A 71 -7.62 -0.90 -1.36
CA SER A 71 -6.89 -0.44 -0.18
C SER A 71 -5.65 0.35 -0.59
N TRP A 72 -5.42 1.51 0.01
CA TRP A 72 -4.35 2.41 -0.40
C TRP A 72 -3.84 3.30 0.74
N ASN A 73 -2.57 3.15 1.13
CA ASN A 73 -1.89 4.15 1.94
C ASN A 73 -1.62 5.38 1.04
N VAL A 74 -2.06 6.56 1.46
CA VAL A 74 -1.94 7.81 0.67
C VAL A 74 -0.88 8.77 1.20
N ALA A 75 -0.22 8.42 2.30
CA ALA A 75 0.77 9.25 3.00
C ALA A 75 0.32 10.70 3.28
N GLY A 76 -0.99 10.95 3.34
CA GLY A 76 -1.62 12.27 3.52
C GLY A 76 -2.80 12.50 2.59
N TRP A 77 -4.02 12.26 3.08
CA TRP A 77 -5.23 12.30 2.26
C TRP A 77 -5.55 13.70 1.74
N SER A 78 -5.35 14.76 2.52
CA SER A 78 -5.64 16.13 2.07
C SER A 78 -4.82 16.53 0.83
N SER A 79 -3.54 16.15 0.80
CA SER A 79 -2.64 16.41 -0.33
C SER A 79 -3.02 15.56 -1.55
N SER A 80 -3.19 14.25 -1.35
CA SER A 80 -3.67 13.33 -2.39
C SER A 80 -5.00 13.80 -3.00
N ALA A 81 -5.98 14.18 -2.16
CA ALA A 81 -7.28 14.68 -2.59
C ALA A 81 -7.18 15.97 -3.40
N ALA A 82 -6.27 16.89 -3.04
CA ALA A 82 -6.03 18.11 -3.81
C ALA A 82 -5.45 17.80 -5.20
N ILE A 83 -4.45 16.91 -5.28
CA ILE A 83 -3.85 16.49 -6.55
C ILE A 83 -4.89 15.76 -7.41
N ILE A 84 -5.72 14.91 -6.81
CA ILE A 84 -6.82 14.22 -7.51
C ILE A 84 -7.80 15.24 -8.08
N ARG A 85 -8.23 16.24 -7.31
CA ARG A 85 -9.13 17.28 -7.83
C ARG A 85 -8.51 18.04 -9.00
N ASN A 86 -7.24 18.42 -8.89
CA ASN A 86 -6.55 19.12 -9.97
C ASN A 86 -6.38 18.24 -11.22
N SER A 87 -6.14 16.94 -11.02
CA SER A 87 -5.81 15.98 -12.08
C SER A 87 -7.04 15.41 -12.80
N TYR A 88 -8.12 15.17 -12.06
CA TYR A 88 -9.34 14.49 -12.53
C TYR A 88 -10.58 15.40 -12.48
N GLY A 89 -10.42 16.67 -12.09
CA GLY A 89 -11.51 17.64 -11.95
C GLY A 89 -12.25 17.58 -10.61
N SER A 90 -12.53 16.37 -10.09
CA SER A 90 -13.20 16.19 -8.80
C SER A 90 -12.83 14.85 -8.14
N LEU A 91 -13.01 14.77 -6.81
CA LEU A 91 -12.92 13.50 -6.08
C LEU A 91 -13.99 12.51 -6.55
N GLN A 92 -15.21 12.99 -6.80
CA GLN A 92 -16.30 12.17 -7.33
C GLN A 92 -15.90 11.49 -8.64
N ARG A 93 -15.36 12.25 -9.61
CA ARG A 93 -14.94 11.70 -10.89
C ARG A 93 -13.85 10.64 -10.73
N PHE A 94 -12.91 10.84 -9.82
CA PHE A 94 -11.92 9.81 -9.49
C PHE A 94 -12.57 8.55 -8.94
N PHE A 95 -13.48 8.67 -7.97
CA PHE A 95 -14.20 7.53 -7.38
C PHE A 95 -15.10 6.80 -8.38
N ASP A 96 -15.70 7.51 -9.34
CA ASP A 96 -16.49 6.89 -10.40
C ASP A 96 -15.60 6.14 -11.40
N LEU A 97 -14.44 6.70 -11.74
CA LEU A 97 -13.46 6.04 -12.61
C LEU A 97 -12.87 4.77 -12.01
N THR A 98 -12.72 4.67 -10.68
CA THR A 98 -12.25 3.43 -10.07
C THR A 98 -13.26 2.30 -10.17
N THR A 99 -14.56 2.62 -10.30
CA THR A 99 -15.68 1.67 -10.24
C THR A 99 -15.82 0.92 -8.91
N ALA A 100 -15.08 1.32 -7.86
CA ALA A 100 -15.07 0.64 -6.58
C ALA A 100 -16.41 0.76 -5.82
N ASP A 101 -16.65 -0.26 -4.97
CA ASP A 101 -17.71 -0.27 -3.97
C ASP A 101 -17.20 0.15 -2.59
N ILE A 102 -15.93 -0.17 -2.32
CA ILE A 102 -15.24 0.09 -1.06
C ILE A 102 -13.83 0.61 -1.35
N ILE A 103 -13.44 1.71 -0.71
CA ILE A 103 -12.08 2.26 -0.76
C ILE A 103 -11.58 2.46 0.67
N CYS A 104 -10.57 1.69 1.07
CA CYS A 104 -9.86 1.82 2.32
C CYS A 104 -8.61 2.69 2.14
N ILE A 105 -8.49 3.73 2.95
CA ILE A 105 -7.34 4.63 2.93
C ILE A 105 -6.61 4.57 4.28
N GLN A 106 -5.29 4.48 4.21
CA GLN A 106 -4.39 4.54 5.36
C GLN A 106 -3.53 5.81 5.36
N GLU A 107 -3.00 6.15 6.54
CA GLU A 107 -2.13 7.32 6.75
C GLU A 107 -2.75 8.65 6.26
N CYS A 108 -4.00 8.89 6.63
CA CYS A 108 -4.75 10.05 6.14
C CYS A 108 -4.17 11.39 6.61
N LYS A 109 -3.41 11.42 7.72
CA LYS A 109 -2.84 12.62 8.37
C LYS A 109 -3.87 13.71 8.72
N GLY A 110 -5.04 13.26 9.16
CA GLY A 110 -6.22 14.09 9.45
C GLY A 110 -6.56 14.23 10.93
N SER A 111 -7.62 14.99 11.21
CA SER A 111 -8.22 15.09 12.55
C SER A 111 -9.71 15.33 12.46
N ASN A 112 -10.45 15.02 13.53
CA ASN A 112 -11.89 15.29 13.60
C ASN A 112 -12.24 16.78 13.42
N SER A 113 -11.38 17.69 13.91
CA SER A 113 -11.56 19.13 13.71
C SER A 113 -11.45 19.50 12.23
N LYS A 114 -10.41 19.02 11.53
CA LYS A 114 -10.23 19.24 10.08
C LYS A 114 -11.39 18.65 9.28
N LEU A 115 -11.83 17.43 9.63
CA LEU A 115 -12.97 16.76 8.99
C LEU A 115 -14.27 17.57 9.17
N ARG A 116 -14.51 18.14 10.34
CA ARG A 116 -15.70 18.98 10.58
C ARG A 116 -15.63 20.33 9.89
N ALA A 117 -14.43 20.92 9.79
CA ALA A 117 -14.21 22.19 9.13
C ALA A 117 -14.43 22.09 7.61
N ASN A 118 -13.77 21.12 6.96
CA ASN A 118 -13.76 20.98 5.51
C ASN A 118 -14.18 19.58 5.05
N PRO A 119 -15.38 19.09 5.42
CA PRO A 119 -15.78 17.70 5.13
C PRO A 119 -15.89 17.42 3.64
N VAL A 120 -16.24 18.44 2.85
CA VAL A 120 -16.38 18.33 1.41
C VAL A 120 -14.99 18.16 0.76
N GLU A 121 -13.97 18.90 1.20
CA GLU A 121 -12.61 18.84 0.60
C GLU A 121 -11.94 17.47 0.73
N ILE A 122 -12.28 16.73 1.79
CA ILE A 122 -11.74 15.40 2.05
C ILE A 122 -12.74 14.28 1.70
N GLY A 123 -13.82 14.62 0.99
CA GLY A 123 -14.76 13.66 0.41
C GLY A 123 -15.78 13.05 1.39
N ALA A 124 -15.92 13.59 2.60
CA ALA A 124 -16.79 13.06 3.64
C ALA A 124 -18.27 13.49 3.52
N ALA A 125 -18.56 14.63 2.87
CA ALA A 125 -19.92 15.18 2.79
C ALA A 125 -20.36 15.48 1.35
N ASP A 126 -21.68 15.36 1.14
CA ASP A 126 -22.41 15.92 -0.01
C ASP A 126 -22.71 17.41 0.23
N LEU A 127 -22.71 18.24 -0.83
CA LEU A 127 -23.31 19.57 -0.74
C LEU A 127 -24.84 19.47 -0.62
N PRO A 128 -25.46 20.19 0.33
CA PRO A 128 -26.91 20.24 0.42
C PRO A 128 -27.52 20.80 -0.88
N PRO A 129 -28.69 20.30 -1.34
CA PRO A 129 -29.30 20.67 -2.62
C PRO A 129 -29.42 22.18 -2.88
N SER A 130 -29.58 22.99 -1.83
CA SER A 130 -29.69 24.45 -1.88
C SER A 130 -28.38 25.19 -2.14
N LYS A 131 -27.21 24.55 -1.94
CA LYS A 131 -25.89 25.11 -2.22
C LYS A 131 -25.29 24.58 -3.54
N ARG A 132 -26.02 23.71 -4.23
CA ARG A 132 -25.69 23.26 -5.59
C ARG A 132 -26.00 24.42 -6.55
N LYS A 133 -24.97 24.98 -7.21
CA LYS A 133 -25.20 26.00 -8.25
C LYS A 133 -25.95 25.35 -9.41
N LYS A 134 -27.16 25.82 -9.72
CA LYS A 134 -27.85 25.47 -10.97
C LYS A 134 -27.18 26.20 -12.13
N VAL A 135 -26.66 25.47 -13.11
CA VAL A 135 -26.22 26.02 -14.39
C VAL A 135 -27.43 26.00 -15.33
N THR A 136 -27.79 27.14 -15.92
CA THR A 136 -28.88 27.23 -16.91
C THR A 136 -28.29 27.06 -18.30
N LEU A 137 -28.76 26.06 -19.05
CA LEU A 137 -28.39 25.83 -20.45
C LEU A 137 -29.44 26.48 -21.36
N THR A 138 -29.00 27.22 -22.39
CA THR A 138 -29.84 27.70 -23.49
C THR A 138 -30.08 26.57 -24.50
N GLU A 139 -31.33 26.43 -24.95
CA GLU A 139 -31.83 25.36 -25.82
C GLU A 139 -31.14 25.32 -27.20
N GLY A 140 -30.74 24.12 -27.67
CA GLY A 140 -30.30 23.97 -29.06
C GLY A 140 -29.67 22.64 -29.51
N GLU A 141 -29.18 21.76 -28.63
CA GLU A 141 -28.48 20.54 -29.07
C GLU A 141 -28.97 19.26 -28.37
N SER A 142 -29.12 18.20 -29.18
CA SER A 142 -29.79 16.94 -28.89
C SER A 142 -28.90 15.88 -28.23
N VAL A 143 -29.48 15.22 -27.21
CA VAL A 143 -29.09 13.99 -26.50
C VAL A 143 -27.70 14.01 -25.85
N THR A 144 -27.65 14.36 -24.56
CA THR A 144 -26.43 14.62 -23.79
C THR A 144 -25.89 13.40 -23.01
N PRO A 145 -24.57 13.14 -23.05
CA PRO A 145 -23.85 12.47 -21.96
C PRO A 145 -24.00 13.33 -20.70
N VAL A 146 -23.99 12.72 -19.49
CA VAL A 146 -23.99 13.48 -18.22
C VAL A 146 -22.91 14.57 -18.31
N SER A 147 -23.35 15.84 -18.32
CA SER A 147 -22.46 16.97 -18.59
C SER A 147 -21.41 17.08 -17.47
N PRO A 148 -20.14 17.38 -17.79
CA PRO A 148 -19.11 17.72 -16.80
C PRO A 148 -19.49 18.83 -15.81
N ASP A 149 -20.59 19.55 -16.06
CA ASP A 149 -21.08 20.68 -15.27
C ASP A 149 -22.01 20.32 -14.09
N ASP A 150 -22.35 19.04 -13.87
CA ASP A 150 -23.20 18.61 -12.74
C ASP A 150 -22.45 18.45 -11.39
N TYR A 151 -21.11 18.57 -11.38
CA TYR A 151 -20.32 18.46 -10.15
C TYR A 151 -20.28 19.77 -9.38
N THR A 152 -21.34 20.08 -8.63
CA THR A 152 -21.27 21.17 -7.65
C THR A 152 -20.44 20.73 -6.43
N SER A 153 -19.14 21.08 -6.46
CA SER A 153 -18.22 21.29 -5.34
C SER A 153 -17.87 20.09 -4.45
N ASN A 154 -16.67 19.52 -4.68
CA ASN A 154 -15.83 18.67 -3.80
C ASN A 154 -16.45 17.41 -3.13
N ALA A 155 -17.76 17.25 -3.14
CA ALA A 155 -18.52 16.18 -2.52
C ALA A 155 -18.35 14.84 -3.25
N ILE A 156 -18.43 13.73 -2.51
CA ILE A 156 -18.55 12.39 -3.08
C ILE A 156 -19.97 11.86 -2.85
N HIS A 157 -20.84 12.01 -3.85
CA HIS A 157 -22.24 11.61 -3.84
C HIS A 157 -22.42 10.09 -3.84
N GLY A 158 -23.35 9.60 -3.04
CA GLY A 158 -23.66 8.16 -2.98
C GLY A 158 -22.64 7.33 -2.20
N TRP A 159 -21.77 7.97 -1.42
CA TRP A 159 -20.80 7.33 -0.55
C TRP A 159 -21.02 7.70 0.92
N GLU A 160 -20.59 6.82 1.81
CA GLU A 160 -20.45 7.04 3.24
C GLU A 160 -18.98 6.84 3.62
N SER A 161 -18.51 7.58 4.63
CA SER A 161 -17.11 7.54 5.07
C SER A 161 -17.02 7.26 6.58
N PHE A 162 -16.18 6.30 6.94
CA PHE A 162 -15.97 5.81 8.30
C PHE A 162 -14.54 6.11 8.74
N TRP A 163 -14.35 6.90 9.79
CA TRP A 163 -13.07 7.50 10.15
C TRP A 163 -12.56 6.99 11.50
N SER A 164 -11.25 6.83 11.58
CA SER A 164 -10.49 6.74 12.82
C SER A 164 -9.30 7.69 12.72
N PHE A 165 -9.19 8.64 13.65
CA PHE A 165 -8.10 9.61 13.69
C PHE A 165 -7.37 9.54 15.01
N SER A 166 -6.09 9.88 14.98
CA SER A 166 -5.29 9.98 16.20
C SER A 166 -5.82 11.07 17.13
N ALA A 167 -5.87 10.77 18.42
CA ALA A 167 -6.14 11.72 19.48
C ALA A 167 -4.91 12.62 19.75
N ASP A 168 -4.97 13.40 20.82
CA ASP A 168 -4.14 14.61 21.01
C ASP A 168 -2.63 14.37 20.98
N LYS A 169 -2.14 13.23 21.49
CA LYS A 169 -0.69 12.90 21.50
C LYS A 169 -0.08 12.73 20.10
N HIS A 170 -0.89 12.35 19.10
CA HIS A 170 -0.45 12.09 17.73
C HIS A 170 -1.37 12.73 16.68
N ARG A 171 -2.05 13.81 17.06
CA ARG A 171 -3.07 14.47 16.24
C ARG A 171 -2.51 14.82 14.85
N GLY A 172 -3.14 14.31 13.79
CA GLY A 172 -2.73 14.61 12.41
C GLY A 172 -1.59 13.77 11.86
N PHE A 173 -1.06 12.78 12.59
CA PHE A 173 0.05 11.94 12.11
C PHE A 173 -0.40 10.62 11.45
N ASN A 174 -1.44 9.95 11.96
CA ASN A 174 -1.94 8.71 11.39
C ASN A 174 -3.34 8.93 10.77
N GLY A 175 -4.24 7.96 10.98
CA GLY A 175 -5.64 8.03 10.58
C GLY A 175 -5.95 7.09 9.43
N VAL A 176 -7.10 6.43 9.53
CA VAL A 176 -7.65 5.56 8.49
C VAL A 176 -9.08 5.97 8.17
N VAL A 177 -9.48 5.79 6.91
CA VAL A 177 -10.87 5.95 6.48
C VAL A 177 -11.29 4.83 5.56
N THR A 178 -12.52 4.37 5.72
CA THR A 178 -13.17 3.49 4.76
C THR A 178 -14.31 4.25 4.10
N PHE A 179 -14.25 4.43 2.79
CA PHE A 179 -15.36 4.88 1.97
C PHE A 179 -16.13 3.67 1.46
N VAL A 180 -17.46 3.70 1.57
CA VAL A 180 -18.35 2.63 1.10
C VAL A 180 -19.52 3.24 0.34
N ARG A 181 -19.98 2.61 -0.75
CA ARG A 181 -21.25 2.98 -1.38
C ARG A 181 -22.37 3.02 -0.34
N LYS A 182 -23.15 4.10 -0.38
CA LYS A 182 -24.15 4.43 0.64
C LYS A 182 -25.17 3.30 0.78
N GLY A 183 -25.42 2.90 2.02
CA GLY A 183 -26.40 1.85 2.33
C GLY A 183 -25.80 0.46 2.57
N LEU A 184 -24.53 0.22 2.21
CA LEU A 184 -23.94 -1.13 2.28
C LEU A 184 -23.26 -1.48 3.61
N THR A 185 -23.04 -0.50 4.49
CA THR A 185 -22.48 -0.72 5.84
C THR A 185 -23.59 -0.78 6.87
N HIS A 186 -23.67 -1.87 7.62
CA HIS A 186 -24.70 -2.14 8.64
C HIS A 186 -24.28 -1.67 10.04
N ARG A 187 -23.02 -1.88 10.39
CA ARG A 187 -22.41 -1.48 11.69
C ARG A 187 -20.99 -0.96 11.46
N CYS A 188 -20.47 -0.10 12.33
CA CYS A 188 -19.08 0.37 12.26
C CYS A 188 -18.47 0.63 13.64
N ASN A 189 -17.14 0.49 13.73
CA ASN A 189 -16.36 0.67 14.94
C ASN A 189 -14.97 1.26 14.63
N ASN A 190 -14.54 2.30 15.34
CA ASN A 190 -13.21 2.91 15.22
C ASN A 190 -12.35 2.76 16.49
N ARG A 191 -12.82 2.00 17.49
CA ARG A 191 -12.09 1.62 18.71
C ARG A 191 -12.24 0.12 18.96
N PRO A 192 -11.70 -0.74 18.09
CA PRO A 192 -11.90 -2.19 18.16
C PRO A 192 -11.28 -2.85 19.39
N PHE A 193 -10.23 -2.25 19.98
CA PHE A 193 -9.50 -2.87 21.08
C PHE A 193 -10.16 -2.60 22.44
N GLY A 194 -10.84 -1.45 22.59
CA GLY A 194 -11.31 -1.00 23.90
C GLY A 194 -10.15 -0.52 24.80
N GLU A 195 -8.99 -0.28 24.21
CA GLU A 195 -7.75 0.12 24.88
C GLU A 195 -7.33 1.50 24.35
N PRO A 196 -7.47 2.58 25.12
CA PRO A 196 -7.13 3.93 24.65
C PRO A 196 -5.72 4.05 24.06
N GLU A 197 -4.72 3.37 24.62
CA GLU A 197 -3.34 3.42 24.12
C GLU A 197 -3.16 2.85 22.70
N LEU A 198 -4.02 1.92 22.28
CA LEU A 198 -4.02 1.38 20.92
C LEU A 198 -5.01 2.12 20.01
N ASP A 199 -6.23 2.36 20.49
CA ASP A 199 -7.31 2.96 19.71
C ASP A 199 -7.06 4.45 19.42
N ASP A 200 -6.47 5.20 20.35
CA ASP A 200 -6.24 6.64 20.20
C ASP A 200 -5.15 6.98 19.18
N GLU A 201 -4.41 5.99 18.66
CA GLU A 201 -3.54 6.24 17.50
C GLU A 201 -4.31 6.33 16.18
N GLY A 202 -5.60 5.96 16.15
CA GLY A 202 -6.45 6.08 14.96
C GLY A 202 -6.04 5.16 13.82
N ARG A 203 -5.61 3.94 14.15
CA ARG A 203 -5.00 2.99 13.20
C ARG A 203 -5.95 1.95 12.62
N VAL A 204 -7.17 1.87 13.14
CA VAL A 204 -8.15 0.86 12.72
C VAL A 204 -9.52 1.47 12.58
N VAL A 205 -10.19 1.14 11.48
CA VAL A 205 -11.63 1.31 11.34
C VAL A 205 -12.23 0.01 10.81
N VAL A 206 -13.36 -0.37 11.38
CA VAL A 206 -14.05 -1.62 11.09
C VAL A 206 -15.44 -1.28 10.56
N THR A 207 -15.80 -1.87 9.42
CA THR A 207 -17.14 -1.78 8.84
C THR A 207 -17.72 -3.18 8.68
N TYR A 208 -18.96 -3.35 9.10
CA TYR A 208 -19.69 -4.62 9.05
C TYR A 208 -20.67 -4.55 7.88
N HIS A 209 -20.60 -5.53 7.00
CA HIS A 209 -21.41 -5.65 5.80
C HIS A 209 -22.32 -6.89 5.90
N SER A 210 -23.23 -7.06 4.94
CA SER A 210 -24.16 -8.20 4.95
C SER A 210 -23.48 -9.57 4.87
N SER A 211 -22.22 -9.62 4.41
CA SER A 211 -21.54 -10.88 4.07
C SER A 211 -20.16 -11.03 4.70
N PHE A 212 -19.59 -9.97 5.26
CA PHE A 212 -18.26 -9.99 5.90
C PHE A 212 -18.08 -8.82 6.87
N VAL A 213 -17.07 -8.92 7.72
CA VAL A 213 -16.50 -7.82 8.49
C VAL A 213 -15.23 -7.34 7.82
N LEU A 214 -15.11 -6.04 7.54
CA LEU A 214 -13.93 -5.43 6.95
C LEU A 214 -13.14 -4.67 8.00
N VAL A 215 -11.85 -5.01 8.11
CA VAL A 215 -10.90 -4.38 9.03
C VAL A 215 -9.87 -3.63 8.20
N ASN A 216 -9.96 -2.30 8.18
CA ASN A 216 -9.00 -1.42 7.55
C ASN A 216 -7.97 -0.96 8.59
N VAL A 217 -6.69 -1.31 8.38
CA VAL A 217 -5.62 -1.14 9.35
C VAL A 217 -4.41 -0.35 8.81
N TYR A 218 -3.77 0.41 9.69
CA TYR A 218 -2.43 0.96 9.50
C TYR A 218 -1.52 0.54 10.66
N VAL A 219 -0.84 -0.59 10.52
CA VAL A 219 -0.01 -1.19 11.58
C VAL A 219 1.15 -0.24 11.92
N PRO A 220 1.50 -0.05 13.20
CA PRO A 220 2.61 0.80 13.59
C PRO A 220 3.95 0.32 13.02
N ASN A 221 4.76 1.25 12.53
CA ASN A 221 6.16 0.99 12.20
C ASN A 221 6.98 0.84 13.50
N ALA A 222 7.89 -0.15 13.54
CA ALA A 222 8.70 -0.46 14.72
C ALA A 222 9.79 0.58 15.04
N ARG A 223 10.05 1.58 14.17
CA ARG A 223 11.04 2.66 14.35
C ARG A 223 12.42 2.16 14.80
N ARG A 224 13.05 1.29 14.01
CA ARG A 224 14.34 0.65 14.34
C ARG A 224 14.33 -0.08 15.69
N GLY A 225 13.18 -0.68 16.05
CA GLY A 225 13.01 -1.47 17.27
C GLY A 225 12.45 -0.71 18.47
N LEU A 226 12.43 0.63 18.47
CA LEU A 226 11.91 1.43 19.60
C LEU A 226 10.43 1.19 19.91
N ARG A 227 9.66 0.70 18.93
CA ARG A 227 8.22 0.42 19.06
C ARG A 227 7.89 -1.06 18.80
N SER A 228 8.85 -1.97 18.88
CA SER A 228 8.63 -3.40 18.63
C SER A 228 7.55 -3.99 19.54
N GLU A 229 7.63 -3.74 20.86
CA GLU A 229 6.66 -4.25 21.83
C GLU A 229 5.25 -3.67 21.62
N TYR A 230 5.16 -2.37 21.31
CA TYR A 230 3.88 -1.76 20.93
C TYR A 230 3.29 -2.41 19.68
N LYS A 231 4.13 -2.65 18.65
CA LYS A 231 3.70 -3.33 17.42
C LYS A 231 3.22 -4.75 17.71
N LYS A 232 3.94 -5.53 18.51
CA LYS A 232 3.52 -6.88 18.93
C LYS A 232 2.18 -6.86 19.65
N ARG A 233 1.99 -5.96 20.64
CA ARG A 233 0.71 -5.82 21.35
C ARG A 233 -0.42 -5.48 20.38
N PHE A 234 -0.20 -4.51 19.49
CA PHE A 234 -1.17 -4.14 18.46
C PHE A 234 -1.56 -5.31 17.55
N LEU A 235 -0.58 -6.09 17.08
CA LEU A 235 -0.80 -7.26 16.23
C LEU A 235 -1.57 -8.38 16.96
N ASN A 236 -1.28 -8.62 18.23
CA ASN A 236 -2.03 -9.60 19.03
C ASN A 236 -3.46 -9.13 19.29
N SER A 237 -3.66 -7.84 19.62
CA SER A 237 -5.00 -7.27 19.85
C SER A 237 -5.86 -7.28 18.58
N ILE A 238 -5.28 -7.08 17.39
CA ILE A 238 -6.05 -7.14 16.14
C ILE A 238 -6.46 -8.57 15.79
N VAL A 239 -5.60 -9.56 16.05
CA VAL A 239 -5.97 -10.99 15.90
C VAL A 239 -7.11 -11.34 16.85
N ALA A 240 -6.99 -10.98 18.13
CA ALA A 240 -8.04 -11.22 19.13
C ALA A 240 -9.36 -10.55 18.75
N PHE A 241 -9.31 -9.33 18.21
CA PHE A 241 -10.48 -8.63 17.69
C PHE A 241 -11.12 -9.38 16.51
N MET A 242 -10.34 -9.81 15.52
CA MET A 242 -10.87 -10.55 14.36
C MET A 242 -11.57 -11.84 14.79
N GLU A 243 -10.98 -12.61 15.72
CA GLU A 243 -11.63 -13.81 16.25
C GLU A 243 -12.93 -13.49 17.00
N LYS A 244 -12.94 -12.41 17.80
CA LYS A 244 -14.15 -11.93 18.46
C LYS A 244 -15.23 -11.53 17.45
N ALA A 245 -14.86 -10.79 16.41
CA ALA A 245 -15.79 -10.35 15.37
C ALA A 245 -16.45 -11.53 14.64
N ARG A 246 -15.66 -12.57 14.30
CA ARG A 246 -16.20 -13.82 13.73
C ARG A 246 -17.19 -14.50 14.66
N ARG A 247 -16.86 -14.65 15.95
CA ARG A 247 -17.75 -15.28 16.95
C ARG A 247 -19.05 -14.50 17.14
N GLU A 248 -19.00 -13.17 17.21
CA GLU A 248 -20.17 -12.34 17.48
C GLU A 248 -21.12 -12.21 16.28
N THR A 249 -20.57 -12.25 15.07
CA THR A 249 -21.35 -11.97 13.84
C THR A 249 -21.65 -13.21 13.02
N GLY A 250 -20.87 -14.28 13.17
CA GLY A 250 -20.89 -15.44 12.28
C GLY A 250 -20.38 -15.13 10.87
N LEU A 251 -19.85 -13.92 10.62
CA LEU A 251 -19.37 -13.49 9.30
C LEU A 251 -17.86 -13.66 9.17
N PRO A 252 -17.37 -13.95 7.96
CA PRO A 252 -15.94 -13.97 7.68
C PRO A 252 -15.34 -12.55 7.72
N VAL A 253 -14.02 -12.49 7.89
CA VAL A 253 -13.23 -11.26 7.96
C VAL A 253 -12.44 -11.03 6.67
N ILE A 254 -12.40 -9.77 6.25
CA ILE A 254 -11.45 -9.22 5.28
C ILE A 254 -10.54 -8.24 6.04
N PHE A 255 -9.23 -8.49 6.05
CA PHE A 255 -8.22 -7.68 6.73
C PHE A 255 -7.34 -6.97 5.70
N VAL A 256 -7.38 -5.64 5.67
CA VAL A 256 -6.74 -4.85 4.62
C VAL A 256 -5.94 -3.69 5.17
N GLY A 257 -4.89 -3.32 4.45
CA GLY A 257 -4.18 -2.06 4.66
C GLY A 257 -2.68 -2.24 4.66
N ASP A 258 -2.00 -1.23 5.21
CA ASP A 258 -0.56 -1.19 5.34
C ASP A 258 -0.15 -1.87 6.66
N LEU A 259 0.52 -3.02 6.51
CA LEU A 259 0.97 -3.82 7.64
C LEU A 259 2.36 -3.40 8.16
N ASN A 260 3.01 -2.42 7.52
CA ASN A 260 4.37 -1.99 7.82
C ASN A 260 5.33 -3.20 7.97
N MET A 261 5.13 -4.21 7.13
CA MET A 261 5.92 -5.44 7.12
C MET A 261 5.90 -6.13 5.76
N THR A 262 7.04 -6.72 5.43
CA THR A 262 7.24 -7.57 4.26
C THR A 262 7.24 -9.02 4.72
N TYR A 263 6.47 -9.88 4.05
CA TYR A 263 6.35 -11.27 4.47
C TYR A 263 7.41 -12.19 3.84
N ARG A 264 7.48 -12.27 2.52
CA ARG A 264 8.44 -13.12 1.82
C ARG A 264 9.60 -12.32 1.25
N ALA A 265 10.71 -13.00 0.93
CA ALA A 265 11.84 -12.34 0.28
C ALA A 265 11.43 -11.69 -1.05
N GLU A 266 10.58 -12.36 -1.82
CA GLU A 266 10.04 -11.91 -3.12
C GLU A 266 9.10 -10.70 -3.00
N ASP A 267 8.62 -10.40 -1.80
CA ASP A 267 7.86 -9.18 -1.50
C ASP A 267 8.81 -7.97 -1.35
N SER A 268 10.11 -8.10 -1.63
CA SER A 268 11.08 -7.00 -1.65
C SER A 268 12.08 -7.13 -2.79
N CYS A 269 12.57 -5.99 -3.28
CA CYS A 269 13.72 -5.95 -4.17
C CYS A 269 14.89 -6.72 -3.55
N TRP A 270 15.57 -7.52 -4.35
CA TRP A 270 16.67 -8.37 -3.88
C TRP A 270 17.74 -7.60 -3.10
N SER A 271 18.01 -6.35 -3.48
CA SER A 271 18.98 -5.49 -2.80
C SER A 271 18.51 -5.04 -1.41
N LEU A 272 17.20 -5.09 -1.12
CA LEU A 272 16.65 -4.75 0.19
C LEU A 272 16.58 -5.97 1.13
N ARG A 273 16.81 -7.19 0.62
CA ARG A 273 16.75 -8.41 1.43
C ARG A 273 17.88 -8.47 2.44
N ARG A 274 17.62 -9.18 3.53
CA ARG A 274 18.62 -9.54 4.54
C ARG A 274 19.19 -10.91 4.21
N LEU A 275 20.48 -11.10 4.42
CA LEU A 275 21.12 -12.40 4.33
C LEU A 275 21.29 -12.96 5.74
N HIS A 276 20.66 -14.10 6.04
CA HIS A 276 20.81 -14.76 7.34
C HIS A 276 22.17 -15.47 7.44
N LEU A 277 22.97 -15.10 8.43
CA LEU A 277 24.36 -15.60 8.56
C LEU A 277 24.43 -17.09 8.90
N GLY A 278 23.51 -17.59 9.74
CA GLY A 278 23.40 -19.03 10.04
C GLY A 278 23.11 -19.88 8.79
N MET A 279 22.09 -19.50 8.00
CA MET A 279 21.80 -20.15 6.71
C MET A 279 22.94 -20.03 5.70
N LEU A 280 23.62 -18.89 5.63
CA LEU A 280 24.81 -18.72 4.77
C LEU A 280 25.93 -19.69 5.16
N ARG A 281 26.19 -19.84 6.46
CA ARG A 281 27.16 -20.80 6.99
C ARG A 281 26.79 -22.23 6.61
N GLU A 282 25.53 -22.64 6.82
CA GLU A 282 25.09 -23.97 6.41
C GLU A 282 25.26 -24.21 4.91
N LEU A 283 24.87 -23.21 4.10
CA LEU A 283 25.01 -23.28 2.67
C LEU A 283 26.48 -23.40 2.27
N PHE A 284 27.37 -22.67 2.94
CA PHE A 284 28.82 -22.75 2.74
C PHE A 284 29.38 -24.14 3.05
N LEU A 285 29.00 -24.75 4.16
CA LEU A 285 29.43 -26.10 4.54
C LEU A 285 28.94 -27.16 3.54
N LYS A 286 27.73 -26.97 3.00
CA LYS A 286 27.12 -27.86 2.00
C LYS A 286 27.58 -27.53 0.56
N ALA A 287 28.29 -26.43 0.34
CA ALA A 287 28.63 -25.91 -1.00
C ALA A 287 29.54 -26.85 -1.80
N THR A 288 30.29 -27.73 -1.15
CA THR A 288 31.11 -28.77 -1.81
C THR A 288 30.27 -29.78 -2.58
N GLN A 289 28.98 -29.89 -2.25
CA GLN A 289 28.00 -30.75 -2.93
C GLN A 289 27.30 -30.03 -4.08
N LEU A 290 27.50 -28.71 -4.26
CA LEU A 290 26.94 -27.94 -5.35
C LEU A 290 27.75 -28.17 -6.63
N GLY A 291 27.06 -28.49 -7.72
CA GLY A 291 27.68 -28.59 -9.05
C GLY A 291 28.13 -27.23 -9.61
N ASN A 292 28.92 -27.26 -10.69
CA ASN A 292 29.34 -26.05 -11.41
C ASN A 292 28.30 -25.55 -12.42
N SER A 293 27.25 -26.34 -12.71
CA SER A 293 26.23 -26.05 -13.73
C SER A 293 24.95 -25.40 -13.16
N THR A 294 24.87 -25.18 -11.85
CA THR A 294 23.74 -24.51 -11.21
C THR A 294 23.95 -23.00 -11.13
N PRO A 295 22.89 -22.18 -11.24
CA PRO A 295 22.98 -20.72 -11.03
C PRO A 295 23.52 -20.34 -9.65
N LEU A 296 23.36 -21.22 -8.64
CA LEU A 296 24.06 -21.17 -7.36
C LEU A 296 25.22 -22.19 -7.38
N SER A 297 26.45 -21.71 -7.53
CA SER A 297 27.65 -22.56 -7.55
C SER A 297 28.45 -22.42 -6.26
N LYS A 298 29.38 -23.36 -6.00
CA LYS A 298 30.36 -23.24 -4.91
C LYS A 298 31.09 -21.90 -4.93
N ASN A 299 31.42 -21.38 -6.11
CA ASN A 299 32.12 -20.10 -6.27
C ASN A 299 31.25 -18.91 -5.85
N HIS A 300 29.95 -18.92 -6.16
CA HIS A 300 29.02 -17.90 -5.69
C HIS A 300 28.91 -17.89 -4.16
N VAL A 301 28.81 -19.08 -3.55
CA VAL A 301 28.71 -19.21 -2.09
C VAL A 301 30.01 -18.76 -1.42
N GLN A 302 31.17 -19.20 -1.90
CA GLN A 302 32.48 -18.80 -1.37
C GLN A 302 32.70 -17.29 -1.47
N TYR A 303 32.38 -16.69 -2.62
CA TYR A 303 32.51 -15.25 -2.83
C TYR A 303 31.63 -14.47 -1.84
N THR A 304 30.34 -14.83 -1.75
CA THR A 304 29.41 -14.15 -0.85
C THR A 304 29.80 -14.33 0.62
N TYR A 305 30.31 -15.50 1.00
CA TYR A 305 30.85 -15.76 2.33
C TYR A 305 31.98 -14.78 2.67
N ASN A 306 32.98 -14.66 1.79
CA ASN A 306 34.10 -13.75 1.99
C ASN A 306 33.64 -12.29 2.07
N VAL A 307 32.76 -11.87 1.15
CA VAL A 307 32.19 -10.51 1.13
C VAL A 307 31.51 -10.16 2.46
N VAL A 308 30.68 -11.07 2.98
CA VAL A 308 29.93 -10.83 4.21
C VAL A 308 30.85 -10.74 5.41
N CYS A 309 31.79 -11.70 5.55
CA CYS A 309 32.78 -11.65 6.63
C CYS A 309 33.63 -10.38 6.57
N ASN A 310 34.15 -10.02 5.39
CA ASN A 310 34.98 -8.83 5.21
C ASN A 310 34.20 -7.53 5.49
N TYR A 311 32.94 -7.45 5.06
CA TYR A 311 32.05 -6.34 5.39
C TYR A 311 31.85 -6.20 6.90
N LEU A 312 31.58 -7.30 7.60
CA LEU A 312 31.39 -7.29 9.05
C LEU A 312 32.69 -7.02 9.80
N CYS A 313 33.84 -7.52 9.33
CA CYS A 313 35.16 -7.15 9.83
C CYS A 313 35.43 -5.65 9.67
N HIS A 314 35.10 -5.07 8.52
CA HIS A 314 35.20 -3.62 8.31
C HIS A 314 34.36 -2.86 9.32
N LYS A 315 33.07 -3.22 9.45
CA LYS A 315 32.16 -2.62 10.43
C LYS A 315 32.71 -2.72 11.86
N LEU A 316 33.20 -3.89 12.25
CA LEU A 316 33.83 -4.13 13.55
C LEU A 316 35.00 -3.18 13.83
N VAL A 317 35.85 -2.88 12.85
CA VAL A 317 37.02 -2.02 13.10
C VAL A 317 36.74 -0.54 12.94
N THR A 318 35.75 -0.15 12.13
CA THR A 318 35.42 1.27 11.88
C THR A 318 34.38 1.83 12.82
N GLU A 319 33.42 1.01 13.25
CA GLU A 319 32.31 1.45 14.11
C GLU A 319 32.53 1.10 15.58
N PHE A 320 33.40 0.14 15.87
CA PHE A 320 33.72 -0.26 17.24
C PHE A 320 35.19 0.04 17.54
N ASP A 321 35.46 1.30 17.88
CA ASP A 321 36.76 1.71 18.40
C ASP A 321 36.73 1.83 19.93
N ALA A 322 37.65 1.15 20.60
CA ALA A 322 37.76 1.11 22.06
C ALA A 322 37.96 2.51 22.67
N SER A 323 38.42 3.49 21.89
CA SER A 323 38.62 4.89 22.32
C SER A 323 37.32 5.68 22.50
N THR A 324 36.22 5.25 21.87
CA THR A 324 34.91 5.94 21.93
C THR A 324 34.01 5.45 23.06
N TRP A 325 34.35 4.32 23.68
CA TRP A 325 33.61 3.74 24.79
C TRP A 325 34.37 4.00 26.09
N SER A 326 34.21 5.19 26.66
CA SER A 326 34.70 5.48 28.01
C SER A 326 33.90 4.67 29.02
N ILE A 327 34.56 3.73 29.69
CA ILE A 327 34.05 3.07 30.88
C ILE A 327 33.95 4.15 31.96
N GLU A 328 32.76 4.68 32.23
CA GLU A 328 32.55 5.43 33.47
C GLU A 328 32.63 4.43 34.63
N GLU A 329 33.75 4.45 35.34
CA GLU A 329 33.95 3.71 36.58
C GLU A 329 32.93 4.20 37.63
N GLY A 330 31.85 3.46 37.83
CA GLY A 330 30.90 3.81 38.90
C GLY A 330 29.61 3.00 39.04
N ASN A 331 29.17 2.23 38.03
CA ASN A 331 27.94 1.45 38.16
C ASN A 331 28.05 0.03 37.54
N PRO A 332 28.21 -1.04 38.35
CA PRO A 332 28.42 -2.41 37.85
C PRO A 332 27.23 -3.01 37.09
N SER A 333 26.08 -2.33 37.08
CA SER A 333 24.84 -2.82 36.46
C SER A 333 24.53 -2.21 35.08
N SER A 334 25.34 -1.25 34.60
CA SER A 334 25.07 -0.54 33.34
C SER A 334 26.18 -0.67 32.27
N VAL A 335 27.27 -1.40 32.55
CA VAL A 335 28.49 -1.38 31.70
C VAL A 335 28.64 -2.63 30.82
N ASP A 336 27.90 -3.71 31.10
CA ASP A 336 28.23 -5.04 30.53
C ASP A 336 27.40 -5.45 29.30
N THR A 337 26.60 -4.54 28.74
CA THR A 337 25.64 -4.87 27.69
C THR A 337 25.63 -3.81 26.59
N ALA A 338 26.37 -4.10 25.51
CA ALA A 338 26.18 -3.40 24.24
C ALA A 338 24.90 -3.95 23.60
N VAL A 339 23.88 -3.10 23.43
CA VAL A 339 22.75 -3.41 22.56
C VAL A 339 23.22 -3.20 21.13
N ILE A 340 23.73 -4.25 20.49
CA ILE A 340 23.96 -4.20 19.05
C ILE A 340 22.62 -4.39 18.38
N SER A 341 22.18 -3.40 17.60
CA SER A 341 21.10 -3.61 16.66
C SER A 341 21.67 -4.27 15.40
N VAL A 342 21.99 -5.56 15.48
CA VAL A 342 22.05 -6.43 14.30
C VAL A 342 20.68 -7.13 14.24
N ASP A 343 19.70 -6.45 13.64
CA ASP A 343 18.36 -6.98 13.35
C ASP A 343 17.61 -7.69 14.49
N GLY A 344 17.74 -7.20 15.72
CA GLY A 344 16.86 -7.60 16.83
C GLY A 344 17.61 -8.15 18.03
N ALA A 345 17.38 -7.51 19.17
CA ALA A 345 17.39 -8.03 20.53
C ALA A 345 18.47 -9.06 20.94
N THR A 346 19.71 -8.95 20.46
CA THR A 346 20.81 -9.74 21.04
C THR A 346 21.74 -8.80 21.80
N THR A 347 21.74 -8.94 23.12
CA THR A 347 22.64 -8.19 23.98
C THR A 347 23.99 -8.89 24.00
N VAL A 348 25.03 -8.22 23.51
CA VAL A 348 26.38 -8.79 23.40
C VAL A 348 27.26 -8.11 24.43
N LYS A 349 28.14 -8.89 25.07
CA LYS A 349 29.16 -8.32 25.95
C LYS A 349 30.12 -7.51 25.09
N ALA A 350 30.22 -6.20 25.36
CA ALA A 350 31.11 -5.27 24.64
C ALA A 350 32.56 -5.78 24.60
N THR A 351 32.99 -6.50 25.64
CA THR A 351 34.31 -7.11 25.76
C THR A 351 34.63 -8.12 24.66
N GLU A 352 33.67 -8.93 24.21
CA GLU A 352 33.90 -9.92 23.15
C GLU A 352 34.01 -9.26 21.77
N LEU A 353 33.24 -8.20 21.52
CA LEU A 353 33.36 -7.39 20.30
C LEU A 353 34.71 -6.69 20.21
N ILE A 354 35.20 -6.15 21.34
CA ILE A 354 36.51 -5.48 21.40
C ILE A 354 37.64 -6.48 21.11
N LYS A 355 37.60 -7.69 21.71
CA LYS A 355 38.57 -8.75 21.41
C LYS A 355 38.56 -9.11 19.93
N LEU A 356 37.37 -9.26 19.35
CA LEU A 356 37.21 -9.59 17.95
C LEU A 356 37.74 -8.48 17.03
N SER A 357 37.39 -7.21 17.31
CA SER A 357 37.88 -6.03 16.60
C SER A 357 39.40 -5.92 16.64
N ASN A 358 40.03 -6.14 17.80
CA ASN A 358 41.49 -6.13 17.94
C ASN A 358 42.18 -7.24 17.13
N ARG A 359 41.57 -8.42 17.02
CA ARG A 359 42.07 -9.50 16.15
C ARG A 359 42.00 -9.12 14.68
N VAL A 360 40.91 -8.50 14.22
CA VAL A 360 40.82 -7.96 12.85
C VAL A 360 41.91 -6.91 12.61
N LYS A 361 42.06 -5.94 13.53
CA LYS A 361 43.09 -4.87 13.43
C LYS A 361 44.50 -5.47 13.31
N LYS A 362 44.82 -6.49 14.11
CA LYS A 362 46.10 -7.20 14.03
C LYS A 362 46.27 -7.91 12.68
N GLY A 363 45.26 -8.65 12.22
CA GLY A 363 45.30 -9.34 10.92
C GLY A 363 45.48 -8.38 9.74
N LEU A 364 44.80 -7.23 9.76
CA LEU A 364 44.98 -6.17 8.77
C LEU A 364 46.40 -5.60 8.79
N HIS A 365 46.96 -5.35 9.97
CA HIS A 365 48.34 -4.89 10.13
C HIS A 365 49.35 -5.93 9.59
N ASP A 366 49.19 -7.20 9.94
CA ASP A 366 50.07 -8.28 9.52
C ASP A 366 50.04 -8.50 7.99
N LEU A 367 48.89 -8.25 7.35
CA LEU A 367 48.75 -8.30 5.89
C LEU A 367 49.13 -6.98 5.17
N GLY A 368 49.36 -5.89 5.90
CA GLY A 368 49.63 -4.57 5.32
C GLY A 368 48.43 -3.98 4.56
N ILE A 369 47.20 -4.34 4.95
CA ILE A 369 45.97 -3.94 4.25
C ILE A 369 45.19 -2.92 5.10
N GLN A 370 44.72 -1.84 4.46
CA GLN A 370 43.86 -0.86 5.11
C GLN A 370 42.43 -1.40 5.29
N PRO A 371 41.72 -1.09 6.39
CA PRO A 371 40.34 -1.55 6.63
C PRO A 371 39.40 -1.36 5.43
N ALA A 372 39.44 -0.20 4.77
CA ALA A 372 38.60 0.11 3.61
C ALA A 372 38.73 -0.91 2.47
N SER A 373 39.90 -1.54 2.31
CA SER A 373 40.16 -2.53 1.26
C SER A 373 39.29 -3.78 1.40
N LEU A 374 38.80 -4.08 2.62
CA LEU A 374 37.87 -5.18 2.90
C LEU A 374 36.56 -5.02 2.12
N LEU A 375 36.14 -3.78 1.82
CA LEU A 375 34.87 -3.51 1.13
C LEU A 375 34.96 -3.66 -0.39
N TYR A 376 36.15 -3.63 -0.97
CA TYR A 376 36.34 -3.59 -2.43
C TYR A 376 36.92 -4.88 -3.02
N ASN A 377 37.45 -5.77 -2.17
CA ASN A 377 38.03 -7.04 -2.60
C ASN A 377 37.29 -8.25 -2.00
N GLY A 378 36.25 -8.71 -2.71
CA GLY A 378 35.47 -9.88 -2.32
C GLY A 378 36.21 -11.23 -2.48
N GLN A 379 37.43 -11.24 -3.04
CA GLN A 379 38.26 -12.44 -3.12
C GLN A 379 39.18 -12.60 -1.91
N LEU A 380 39.36 -11.56 -1.11
CA LEU A 380 40.19 -11.64 0.09
C LEU A 380 39.58 -12.67 1.05
N PRO A 381 40.35 -13.69 1.48
CA PRO A 381 39.89 -14.60 2.51
C PRO A 381 39.52 -13.83 3.79
N PRO A 382 38.48 -14.28 4.51
CA PRO A 382 38.04 -13.57 5.69
C PRO A 382 39.08 -13.65 6.80
N LEU A 383 39.27 -12.54 7.52
CA LEU A 383 40.11 -12.51 8.72
C LEU A 383 39.46 -13.24 9.90
N ILE A 384 38.14 -13.42 9.85
CA ILE A 384 37.30 -14.01 10.88
C ILE A 384 36.18 -14.81 10.20
N GLU A 385 35.92 -16.01 10.70
CA GLU A 385 34.88 -16.89 10.17
C GLU A 385 33.47 -16.50 10.66
N LEU A 386 32.43 -16.88 9.92
CA LEU A 386 31.03 -16.61 10.32
C LEU A 386 30.68 -17.20 11.70
N GLU A 387 31.31 -18.32 12.10
CA GLU A 387 31.11 -18.93 13.42
C GLU A 387 31.39 -17.94 14.55
N GLU A 388 32.49 -17.20 14.43
CA GLU A 388 32.94 -16.26 15.45
C GLU A 388 32.03 -15.02 15.47
N LEU A 389 31.57 -14.58 14.30
CA LEU A 389 30.59 -13.50 14.17
C LEU A 389 29.22 -13.88 14.77
N LEU A 390 28.76 -15.11 14.52
CA LEU A 390 27.53 -15.64 15.11
C LEU A 390 27.64 -15.75 16.63
N ALA A 391 28.78 -16.22 17.15
CA ALA A 391 29.04 -16.35 18.58
C ALA A 391 28.98 -15.00 19.32
N VAL A 392 29.38 -13.90 18.67
CA VAL A 392 29.27 -12.55 19.23
C VAL A 392 27.99 -11.81 18.83
N GLY A 393 26.97 -12.51 18.32
CA GLY A 393 25.61 -11.94 18.18
C GLY A 393 25.25 -11.38 16.81
N PHE A 394 26.11 -11.45 15.78
CA PHE A 394 25.68 -11.11 14.42
C PHE A 394 24.67 -12.15 13.91
N ARG A 395 23.62 -11.71 13.21
CA ARG A 395 22.54 -12.60 12.72
C ARG A 395 22.25 -12.42 11.23
N SER A 396 22.26 -11.20 10.74
CA SER A 396 22.03 -10.90 9.32
C SER A 396 22.84 -9.69 8.83
N ALA A 397 22.92 -9.56 7.51
CA ALA A 397 23.45 -8.38 6.83
C ALA A 397 22.53 -7.99 5.66
N PHE A 398 22.29 -6.69 5.44
CA PHE A 398 21.49 -6.22 4.31
C PHE A 398 22.28 -6.28 3.01
N ALA A 399 21.65 -6.80 1.96
CA ALA A 399 22.22 -6.86 0.61
C ALA A 399 22.64 -5.47 0.08
N ALA A 400 21.85 -4.43 0.38
CA ALA A 400 22.12 -3.05 -0.02
C ALA A 400 23.45 -2.53 0.53
N ASP A 401 23.89 -3.00 1.69
CA ASP A 401 25.15 -2.56 2.27
C ASP A 401 26.35 -3.31 1.68
N LEU A 402 26.15 -4.56 1.28
CA LEU A 402 27.14 -5.33 0.55
C LEU A 402 27.35 -4.72 -0.85
N THR A 403 26.28 -4.51 -1.60
CA THR A 403 26.34 -4.06 -3.01
C THR A 403 27.02 -2.70 -3.22
N LYS A 404 27.06 -1.81 -2.23
CA LYS A 404 27.75 -0.50 -2.33
C LYS A 404 29.27 -0.62 -2.47
N GLY A 405 29.86 -1.68 -1.91
CA GLY A 405 31.31 -1.88 -1.87
C GLY A 405 31.87 -2.63 -3.09
N TYR A 406 31.05 -3.40 -3.81
CA TYR A 406 31.55 -4.36 -4.79
C TYR A 406 31.10 -4.05 -6.24
N PRO A 407 31.95 -4.39 -7.24
CA PRO A 407 31.62 -4.20 -8.66
C PRO A 407 30.33 -4.92 -9.12
N PRO A 408 29.60 -4.38 -10.12
CA PRO A 408 28.35 -4.96 -10.61
C PRO A 408 28.42 -6.42 -11.07
N ASP A 409 29.55 -6.87 -11.63
CA ASP A 409 29.72 -8.26 -12.08
C ASP A 409 29.55 -9.26 -10.92
N HIS A 410 29.95 -8.83 -9.72
CA HIS A 410 29.88 -9.64 -8.51
C HIS A 410 28.51 -9.59 -7.81
N ASN A 411 27.64 -8.66 -8.18
CA ASN A 411 26.25 -8.66 -7.70
C ASN A 411 25.52 -9.94 -8.11
N THR A 412 25.95 -10.61 -9.19
CA THR A 412 25.44 -11.92 -9.60
C THR A 412 25.66 -12.97 -8.51
N SER A 413 26.84 -13.03 -7.89
CA SER A 413 27.14 -13.96 -6.79
C SER A 413 26.32 -13.67 -5.54
N LEU A 414 26.24 -12.38 -5.17
CA LEU A 414 25.46 -11.93 -4.03
C LEU A 414 23.98 -12.27 -4.24
N TYR A 415 23.43 -11.88 -5.38
CA TYR A 415 22.05 -12.15 -5.76
C TYR A 415 21.77 -13.65 -5.76
N ALA A 416 22.65 -14.50 -6.28
CA ALA A 416 22.42 -15.93 -6.32
C ALA A 416 22.21 -16.52 -4.92
N VAL A 417 23.06 -16.12 -3.97
CA VAL A 417 22.94 -16.56 -2.58
C VAL A 417 21.72 -15.93 -1.90
N ILE A 418 21.48 -14.63 -2.10
CA ILE A 418 20.32 -13.92 -1.54
C ILE A 418 18.99 -14.46 -2.09
N ARG A 419 18.92 -14.88 -3.35
CA ARG A 419 17.73 -15.51 -3.92
C ARG A 419 17.44 -16.86 -3.25
N SER A 420 18.49 -17.58 -2.82
CA SER A 420 18.34 -18.91 -2.21
C SER A 420 18.07 -18.89 -0.71
N VAL A 421 18.70 -17.98 0.05
CA VAL A 421 18.63 -17.95 1.53
C VAL A 421 18.34 -16.56 2.09
N GLY A 422 17.91 -15.61 1.25
CA GLY A 422 17.55 -14.28 1.68
C GLY A 422 16.24 -14.25 2.46
N LEU A 423 16.19 -13.33 3.41
CA LEU A 423 15.03 -13.01 4.24
C LEU A 423 14.45 -11.66 3.80
N PRO A 424 13.17 -11.40 4.07
CA PRO A 424 12.59 -10.06 3.91
C PRO A 424 13.33 -9.01 4.75
N PRO A 425 13.24 -7.71 4.37
CA PRO A 425 13.87 -6.61 5.09
C PRO A 425 13.33 -6.41 6.51
N HIS A 426 12.08 -6.80 6.76
CA HIS A 426 11.46 -6.68 8.06
C HIS A 426 11.86 -7.85 8.97
N GLY A 427 11.89 -7.59 10.29
CA GLY A 427 12.35 -8.55 11.30
C GLY A 427 11.46 -9.78 11.44
N ASP A 428 12.00 -10.81 12.10
CA ASP A 428 11.44 -12.17 12.10
C ASP A 428 10.08 -12.25 12.81
N ASP A 429 9.81 -11.36 13.77
CA ASP A 429 8.49 -11.20 14.40
C ASP A 429 7.37 -10.96 13.38
N ALA A 430 7.65 -10.19 12.32
CA ALA A 430 6.68 -9.91 11.28
C ALA A 430 6.41 -11.15 10.40
N VAL A 431 7.46 -11.91 10.11
CA VAL A 431 7.35 -13.18 9.38
C VAL A 431 6.57 -14.21 10.21
N ALA A 432 6.84 -14.30 11.50
CA ALA A 432 6.13 -15.16 12.44
C ALA A 432 4.64 -14.80 12.52
N PHE A 433 4.31 -13.51 12.60
CA PHE A 433 2.92 -13.04 12.57
C PHE A 433 2.19 -13.48 11.29
N MET A 434 2.81 -13.27 10.13
CA MET A 434 2.22 -13.65 8.83
C MET A 434 2.10 -15.18 8.68
N ASN A 435 3.09 -15.96 9.11
CA ASN A 435 3.01 -17.43 9.16
C ASN A 435 1.82 -17.89 10.00
N ARG A 436 1.60 -17.26 11.16
CA ARG A 436 0.49 -17.58 12.06
C ARG A 436 -0.87 -17.30 11.41
N LEU A 437 -1.02 -16.20 10.67
CA LEU A 437 -2.26 -15.86 9.96
C LEU A 437 -2.51 -16.75 8.73
N LEU A 438 -1.47 -17.02 7.94
CA LEU A 438 -1.58 -17.75 6.68
C LEU A 438 -1.49 -19.28 6.85
N HIS A 439 -1.15 -19.75 8.06
CA HIS A 439 -0.89 -21.15 8.38
C HIS A 439 0.23 -21.74 7.52
N GLU A 440 1.24 -20.94 7.23
CA GLU A 440 2.41 -21.36 6.45
C GLU A 440 3.56 -21.76 7.38
N ASN A 441 4.28 -22.81 6.98
CA ASN A 441 5.52 -23.22 7.64
C ASN A 441 6.69 -22.56 6.91
N ASN A 442 7.55 -21.85 7.62
CA ASN A 442 8.68 -21.15 7.00
C ASN A 442 9.93 -22.06 6.97
N PRO A 443 10.63 -22.23 5.83
CA PRO A 443 11.93 -22.90 5.80
C PRO A 443 13.02 -22.26 6.69
N SER A 444 12.89 -20.99 7.08
CA SER A 444 13.79 -20.38 8.10
C SER A 444 13.67 -21.03 9.48
N SER A 445 12.60 -21.78 9.75
CA SER A 445 12.42 -22.53 11.00
C SER A 445 13.35 -23.74 11.13
N LEU A 446 14.20 -24.01 10.14
CA LEU A 446 15.21 -25.07 10.23
C LEU A 446 16.29 -24.80 11.29
N LEU A 447 16.42 -23.56 11.77
CA LEU A 447 17.41 -23.17 12.80
C LEU A 447 16.80 -22.69 14.13
N ASP A 448 15.53 -22.28 14.15
CA ASP A 448 14.79 -21.97 15.39
C ASP A 448 13.80 -23.11 15.69
N SER A 449 14.33 -24.28 16.05
CA SER A 449 13.52 -25.42 16.48
C SER A 449 12.92 -25.27 17.89
N ASP A 450 13.22 -24.19 18.62
CA ASP A 450 12.94 -24.11 20.06
C ASP A 450 11.94 -23.05 20.51
N VAL A 451 11.29 -22.30 19.60
CA VAL A 451 10.10 -21.51 19.96
C VAL A 451 8.85 -22.18 19.41
N SER A 452 8.67 -23.44 19.79
CA SER A 452 7.33 -24.01 19.79
C SER A 452 6.53 -23.25 20.86
N SER A 453 5.67 -22.34 20.42
CA SER A 453 4.60 -21.79 21.25
C SER A 453 3.59 -22.92 21.51
N GLN A 454 3.99 -23.89 22.34
CA GLN A 454 3.11 -24.96 22.79
C GLN A 454 2.01 -24.32 23.65
N GLY A 455 0.80 -24.24 23.09
CA GLY A 455 -0.40 -23.84 23.82
C GLY A 455 -1.16 -22.64 23.27
N GLU A 456 -0.64 -21.87 22.31
CA GLU A 456 -1.43 -20.82 21.68
C GLU A 456 -2.31 -21.38 20.55
N GLU A 457 -3.62 -21.16 20.66
CA GLU A 457 -4.58 -21.51 19.61
C GLU A 457 -4.24 -20.73 18.32
N LYS A 458 -4.13 -21.45 17.20
CA LYS A 458 -3.91 -20.84 15.89
C LYS A 458 -5.15 -20.01 15.52
N PRO A 459 -4.99 -18.78 15.01
CA PRO A 459 -6.11 -17.97 14.58
C PRO A 459 -6.77 -18.60 13.35
N THR A 460 -7.97 -18.13 13.01
CA THR A 460 -8.65 -18.53 11.78
C THR A 460 -7.74 -18.25 10.58
N LYS A 461 -7.58 -19.24 9.70
CA LYS A 461 -6.70 -19.14 8.53
C LYS A 461 -7.18 -18.07 7.56
N MET A 462 -6.25 -17.23 7.14
CA MET A 462 -6.46 -16.24 6.09
C MET A 462 -5.63 -16.58 4.86
N VAL A 463 -5.97 -15.97 3.73
CA VAL A 463 -5.29 -16.15 2.45
C VAL A 463 -4.99 -14.77 1.86
N ASP A 464 -3.78 -14.60 1.35
CA ASP A 464 -3.39 -13.41 0.59
C ASP A 464 -4.07 -13.41 -0.78
N SER A 465 -5.07 -12.54 -0.96
CA SER A 465 -5.87 -12.45 -2.19
C SER A 465 -5.03 -12.20 -3.44
N PHE A 466 -3.89 -11.54 -3.30
CA PHE A 466 -2.95 -11.30 -4.40
C PHE A 466 -2.33 -12.60 -4.93
N ARG A 467 -1.95 -13.51 -4.01
CA ARG A 467 -1.26 -14.76 -4.34
C ARG A 467 -2.21 -15.87 -4.79
N ILE A 468 -3.51 -15.80 -4.42
CA ILE A 468 -4.55 -16.67 -5.02
C ILE A 468 -4.49 -16.58 -6.55
N CYS A 469 -4.29 -15.36 -7.06
CA CYS A 469 -4.33 -15.03 -8.48
C CYS A 469 -3.02 -15.37 -9.23
N GLU A 470 -1.90 -15.57 -8.54
CA GLU A 470 -0.59 -15.73 -9.20
C GLU A 470 -0.45 -17.03 -9.99
N LYS A 471 -1.29 -18.02 -9.70
CA LYS A 471 -1.34 -19.26 -10.49
C LYS A 471 -1.83 -18.99 -11.91
N ASP A 472 -2.75 -18.03 -12.08
CA ASP A 472 -3.40 -17.73 -13.35
C ASP A 472 -2.78 -16.52 -14.07
N ALA A 473 -2.23 -15.55 -13.32
CA ALA A 473 -1.61 -14.34 -13.87
C ALA A 473 -0.46 -13.85 -12.96
N TYR A 474 0.77 -14.23 -13.34
CA TYR A 474 1.99 -13.89 -12.60
C TYR A 474 2.26 -12.38 -12.57
N CYS A 475 2.78 -11.89 -11.44
CA CYS A 475 3.09 -10.49 -11.21
C CYS A 475 4.55 -10.30 -10.76
N PRO A 476 5.49 -9.94 -11.66
CA PRO A 476 6.86 -9.71 -11.25
C PRO A 476 6.96 -8.56 -10.27
N ASN A 477 7.86 -8.68 -9.29
CA ASN A 477 8.26 -7.61 -8.37
C ASN A 477 7.07 -6.87 -7.75
N PRO A 478 6.20 -7.55 -6.98
CA PRO A 478 4.85 -7.07 -6.60
C PRO A 478 4.86 -5.97 -5.52
N TYR A 479 5.82 -5.07 -5.57
CA TYR A 479 6.05 -4.04 -4.57
C TYR A 479 4.92 -3.01 -4.57
N THR A 480 4.63 -2.46 -3.39
CA THR A 480 3.57 -1.48 -3.17
C THR A 480 4.09 -0.16 -2.61
N CYS A 481 5.32 -0.11 -2.09
CA CYS A 481 5.92 1.05 -1.45
C CYS A 481 7.39 1.23 -1.88
N TRP A 482 7.80 2.48 -2.13
CA TRP A 482 9.16 2.86 -2.50
C TRP A 482 9.64 4.10 -1.73
N ASP A 483 10.94 4.17 -1.48
CA ASP A 483 11.54 5.38 -0.93
C ASP A 483 11.57 6.50 -1.98
N GLN A 484 10.64 7.44 -1.84
CA GLN A 484 10.48 8.57 -2.76
C GLN A 484 11.67 9.55 -2.70
N SER A 485 12.31 9.71 -1.54
CA SER A 485 13.45 10.62 -1.38
C SER A 485 14.67 10.20 -2.20
N ARG A 486 14.80 8.89 -2.44
CA ARG A 486 15.86 8.29 -3.26
C ARG A 486 15.40 8.00 -4.69
N ASN A 487 14.20 8.42 -5.10
CA ASN A 487 13.61 8.07 -6.40
C ASN A 487 13.57 6.54 -6.66
N CYS A 488 13.48 5.70 -5.62
CA CYS A 488 13.60 4.24 -5.73
C CYS A 488 12.50 3.60 -6.61
N ARG A 489 11.40 4.30 -6.82
CA ARG A 489 10.36 3.88 -7.76
C ARG A 489 10.87 3.76 -9.19
N SER A 490 11.75 4.68 -9.62
CA SER A 490 12.36 4.69 -10.96
C SER A 490 13.40 3.59 -11.20
N THR A 491 13.87 2.94 -10.14
CA THR A 491 14.75 1.75 -10.21
C THR A 491 14.01 0.47 -9.80
N ASN A 492 12.73 0.60 -9.44
CA ASN A 492 11.89 -0.45 -8.86
C ASN A 492 12.47 -1.10 -7.58
N GLU A 493 13.25 -0.35 -6.80
CA GLU A 493 13.74 -0.79 -5.48
C GLU A 493 12.66 -0.59 -4.41
N GLY A 494 11.68 -1.51 -4.37
CA GLY A 494 10.51 -1.38 -3.49
C GLY A 494 10.30 -2.58 -2.57
N THR A 495 9.29 -2.44 -1.72
CA THR A 495 8.75 -3.53 -0.88
C THR A 495 7.24 -3.60 -1.00
N ARG A 496 6.67 -4.78 -0.79
CA ARG A 496 5.23 -5.01 -0.67
C ARG A 496 4.89 -5.06 0.81
N ILE A 497 4.11 -4.08 1.24
CA ILE A 497 3.68 -3.93 2.64
C ILE A 497 2.16 -3.69 2.77
N ASP A 498 1.48 -3.51 1.64
CA ASP A 498 0.02 -3.37 1.56
C ASP A 498 -0.61 -4.71 1.16
N TYR A 499 -1.57 -5.17 1.97
CA TYR A 499 -2.20 -6.49 1.82
C TYR A 499 -3.72 -6.41 1.86
N ILE A 500 -4.35 -7.37 1.18
CA ILE A 500 -5.75 -7.73 1.37
C ILE A 500 -5.77 -9.22 1.69
N LEU A 501 -5.90 -9.54 2.97
CA LEU A 501 -6.05 -10.91 3.46
C LEU A 501 -7.55 -11.20 3.63
N VAL A 502 -8.00 -12.33 3.14
CA VAL A 502 -9.39 -12.79 3.29
C VAL A 502 -9.40 -14.08 4.10
N ASP A 503 -10.42 -14.30 4.92
CA ASP A 503 -10.62 -15.63 5.52
C ASP A 503 -10.66 -16.70 4.42
N GLU A 504 -10.12 -17.89 4.71
CA GLU A 504 -10.00 -18.97 3.72
C GLU A 504 -11.34 -19.34 3.06
N CYS A 505 -12.46 -19.25 3.79
CA CYS A 505 -13.79 -19.52 3.25
C CYS A 505 -14.25 -18.51 2.17
N LEU A 506 -13.60 -17.35 2.08
CA LEU A 506 -13.82 -16.36 1.03
C LEU A 506 -12.89 -16.53 -0.17
N ALA A 507 -11.85 -17.37 -0.09
CA ALA A 507 -10.85 -17.51 -1.14
C ALA A 507 -11.46 -17.91 -2.50
N ALA A 508 -12.43 -18.82 -2.51
CA ALA A 508 -13.13 -19.24 -3.72
C ALA A 508 -14.01 -18.15 -4.36
N ARG A 509 -14.31 -17.07 -3.62
CA ARG A 509 -15.06 -15.92 -4.12
C ARG A 509 -14.15 -14.84 -4.71
N VAL A 510 -12.85 -14.89 -4.46
CA VAL A 510 -11.88 -13.95 -5.05
C VAL A 510 -11.74 -14.25 -6.53
N LYS A 511 -11.93 -13.24 -7.37
CA LYS A 511 -11.69 -13.37 -8.81
C LYS A 511 -10.19 -13.27 -9.09
N PRO A 512 -9.65 -14.18 -9.92
CA PRO A 512 -8.27 -14.08 -10.35
C PRO A 512 -8.08 -12.80 -11.15
N ARG A 513 -6.85 -12.31 -11.15
CA ARG A 513 -6.43 -11.23 -12.03
C ARG A 513 -6.59 -11.69 -13.48
N HIS A 514 -7.24 -10.88 -14.32
CA HIS A 514 -7.21 -11.10 -15.76
C HIS A 514 -5.84 -10.68 -16.34
N SER A 515 -5.35 -11.46 -17.30
CA SER A 515 -4.05 -11.25 -17.95
C SER A 515 -3.95 -9.95 -18.75
N SER A 516 -5.08 -9.29 -19.04
CA SER A 516 -5.13 -8.06 -19.82
C SER A 516 -5.17 -6.80 -18.93
N GLU A 517 -4.12 -5.99 -19.09
CA GLU A 517 -4.12 -4.54 -18.89
C GLU A 517 -4.20 -3.92 -17.49
N ASN A 518 -3.76 -4.57 -16.40
CA ASN A 518 -3.70 -3.82 -15.13
C ASN A 518 -2.60 -2.73 -15.14
N ASN A 519 -3.06 -1.48 -15.15
CA ASN A 519 -2.45 -0.19 -14.79
C ASN A 519 -1.37 0.48 -15.64
N CYS A 520 -0.82 -0.14 -16.69
CA CYS A 520 0.23 0.53 -17.50
C CYS A 520 0.20 0.23 -19.00
N GLY A 521 -0.82 -0.48 -19.49
CA GLY A 521 -0.93 -0.80 -20.91
C GLY A 521 0.14 -1.75 -21.45
N LEU A 522 0.74 -2.54 -20.56
CA LEU A 522 1.61 -3.64 -20.94
C LEU A 522 0.77 -4.90 -20.90
N ASP A 523 0.80 -5.67 -21.99
CA ASP A 523 0.34 -7.04 -21.94
C ASP A 523 1.20 -7.76 -20.89
N LEU A 524 0.56 -8.25 -19.82
CA LEU A 524 1.26 -9.17 -18.93
C LEU A 524 1.60 -10.42 -19.77
N PRO A 525 2.76 -11.06 -19.57
CA PRO A 525 3.06 -12.31 -20.24
C PRO A 525 1.89 -13.28 -20.04
N THR A 526 1.21 -13.63 -21.13
CA THR A 526 0.09 -14.57 -21.11
C THR A 526 0.62 -15.98 -21.33
N GLY A 527 0.30 -16.92 -20.45
CA GLY A 527 0.64 -18.33 -20.63
C GLY A 527 1.97 -18.76 -20.00
N GLU A 528 2.19 -20.07 -20.04
CA GLU A 528 3.11 -20.90 -19.24
C GLU A 528 4.61 -20.51 -19.26
N THR A 529 5.03 -19.54 -20.07
CA THR A 529 6.40 -19.03 -20.06
C THR A 529 6.54 -17.96 -18.98
N ARG A 530 6.63 -18.38 -17.72
CA ARG A 530 7.34 -17.56 -16.72
C ARG A 530 8.73 -17.29 -17.29
N PRO A 531 9.20 -16.04 -17.35
CA PRO A 531 10.62 -15.74 -17.54
C PRO A 531 11.37 -16.23 -16.30
N ASP A 532 11.45 -17.54 -16.11
CA ASP A 532 12.00 -18.18 -14.90
C ASP A 532 13.52 -18.32 -15.00
N ASP A 533 14.15 -17.40 -15.72
CA ASP A 533 15.60 -17.30 -15.64
C ASP A 533 15.98 -16.84 -14.22
N PHE A 534 17.01 -17.49 -13.68
CA PHE A 534 17.40 -17.31 -12.29
C PHE A 534 17.89 -15.89 -11.98
N PHE A 535 18.26 -15.04 -12.95
CA PHE A 535 18.77 -13.68 -12.70
C PHE A 535 17.82 -12.58 -13.18
N SER A 536 16.61 -12.95 -13.60
CA SER A 536 15.66 -12.07 -14.27
C SER A 536 15.16 -10.91 -13.41
N GLU A 537 14.99 -11.13 -12.11
CA GLU A 537 14.64 -10.08 -11.14
C GLU A 537 15.79 -9.08 -10.94
N MET A 538 17.04 -9.52 -11.09
CA MET A 538 18.21 -8.66 -10.91
C MET A 538 18.44 -7.74 -12.11
N LYS A 539 18.41 -8.29 -13.34
CA LYS A 539 18.76 -7.54 -14.56
C LYS A 539 18.11 -8.07 -15.86
N GLY A 540 17.09 -8.92 -15.76
CA GLY A 540 16.43 -9.52 -16.93
C GLY A 540 14.99 -9.06 -17.12
N GLU A 541 14.16 -9.90 -17.73
CA GLU A 541 12.80 -9.53 -18.14
C GLU A 541 11.90 -9.15 -16.96
N LEU A 542 11.99 -9.85 -15.84
CA LEU A 542 11.17 -9.55 -14.65
C LEU A 542 11.49 -8.16 -14.08
N TYR A 543 12.77 -7.78 -14.04
CA TYR A 543 13.20 -6.43 -13.69
C TYR A 543 12.58 -5.40 -14.63
N VAL A 544 12.72 -5.59 -15.94
CA VAL A 544 12.19 -4.68 -16.97
C VAL A 544 10.66 -4.56 -16.88
N HIS A 545 9.94 -5.66 -16.67
CA HIS A 545 8.49 -5.63 -16.50
C HIS A 545 8.06 -4.90 -15.23
N GLY A 546 8.74 -5.14 -14.11
CA GLY A 546 8.51 -4.41 -12.86
C GLY A 546 8.76 -2.90 -13.02
N LEU A 547 9.86 -2.53 -13.70
CA LEU A 547 10.22 -1.15 -13.96
C LEU A 547 9.20 -0.44 -14.86
N LYS A 548 8.84 -1.05 -15.99
CA LYS A 548 7.81 -0.50 -16.88
C LYS A 548 6.47 -0.36 -16.16
N ARG A 549 6.09 -1.30 -15.30
CA ARG A 549 4.86 -1.16 -14.50
C ARG A 549 4.96 0.02 -13.53
N THR A 550 5.99 0.08 -12.69
CA THR A 550 6.03 1.12 -11.65
C THR A 550 6.15 2.54 -12.21
N THR A 551 6.72 2.69 -13.41
CA THR A 551 6.89 3.97 -14.14
C THR A 551 5.78 4.25 -15.17
N ALA A 552 4.74 3.41 -15.27
CA ALA A 552 3.75 3.48 -16.35
C ALA A 552 4.39 3.58 -17.75
N ASN A 553 5.36 2.71 -18.02
CA ASN A 553 6.15 2.65 -19.24
C ASN A 553 6.86 3.99 -19.56
N GLY A 554 7.33 4.68 -18.52
CA GLY A 554 8.00 5.98 -18.60
C GLY A 554 7.07 7.19 -18.47
N ASP A 555 5.74 6.99 -18.38
CA ASP A 555 4.79 8.09 -18.25
C ASP A 555 4.71 8.70 -16.85
N TYR A 556 5.23 8.00 -15.84
CA TYR A 556 5.49 8.53 -14.50
C TYR A 556 6.98 8.85 -14.36
N PRO A 557 7.39 10.11 -14.55
CA PRO A 557 8.81 10.46 -14.55
C PRO A 557 9.36 10.52 -13.12
N PRO A 558 10.67 10.30 -12.92
CA PRO A 558 11.32 10.53 -11.62
C PRO A 558 11.35 12.03 -11.28
N ALA A 559 11.51 12.36 -9.99
CA ALA A 559 11.81 13.72 -9.58
C ALA A 559 13.23 14.11 -10.01
N ALA A 560 13.43 15.38 -10.37
CA ALA A 560 14.76 15.91 -10.59
C ALA A 560 15.51 16.10 -9.26
N TYR A 561 16.83 15.90 -9.28
CA TYR A 561 17.70 16.10 -8.11
C TYR A 561 18.09 17.58 -7.87
N ASP A 562 17.42 18.51 -8.54
CA ASP A 562 17.66 19.97 -8.45
C ASP A 562 16.71 20.67 -7.46
N GLY A 563 15.83 19.91 -6.81
CA GLY A 563 14.85 20.43 -5.85
C GLY A 563 13.53 20.91 -6.48
N SER A 564 13.34 20.77 -7.80
CA SER A 564 12.07 21.11 -8.46
C SER A 564 10.90 20.21 -8.05
N GLY A 565 11.19 19.07 -7.43
CA GLY A 565 10.19 18.07 -7.04
C GLY A 565 9.77 17.17 -8.20
N MET A 566 8.64 16.49 -8.03
CA MET A 566 8.06 15.61 -9.06
C MET A 566 7.47 16.46 -10.20
N PRO A 567 7.75 16.14 -11.47
CA PRO A 567 7.18 16.84 -12.61
C PRO A 567 5.67 16.62 -12.73
N ASP A 568 4.99 17.53 -13.42
CA ASP A 568 3.58 17.38 -13.76
C ASP A 568 3.34 16.18 -14.70
N LEU A 569 2.23 15.48 -14.49
CA LEU A 569 1.82 14.39 -15.35
C LEU A 569 1.05 14.90 -16.56
N ARG A 570 1.31 14.27 -17.71
CA ARG A 570 0.45 14.38 -18.90
C ARG A 570 -0.96 13.86 -18.59
N ASP A 571 -1.98 14.42 -19.24
CA ASP A 571 -3.38 14.04 -19.00
C ASP A 571 -3.63 12.53 -19.17
N VAL A 572 -3.07 11.93 -20.23
CA VAL A 572 -3.19 10.49 -20.49
C VAL A 572 -2.53 9.66 -19.39
N ALA A 573 -1.40 10.12 -18.85
CA ALA A 573 -0.68 9.40 -17.81
C ALA A 573 -1.51 9.26 -16.53
N ARG A 574 -2.34 10.26 -16.21
CA ARG A 574 -3.24 10.23 -15.04
C ARG A 574 -4.25 9.09 -15.12
N LEU A 575 -4.66 8.69 -16.31
CA LEU A 575 -5.67 7.63 -16.47
C LEU A 575 -5.10 6.21 -16.46
N HIS A 576 -3.76 6.05 -16.47
CA HIS A 576 -3.14 4.73 -16.49
C HIS A 576 -3.50 3.89 -15.27
N CYS A 577 -3.60 4.50 -14.09
CA CYS A 577 -4.01 3.80 -12.86
C CYS A 577 -5.46 3.29 -12.87
N MET A 578 -6.27 3.69 -13.85
CA MET A 578 -7.65 3.23 -14.03
C MET A 578 -7.75 2.11 -15.07
N ARG A 579 -6.71 1.90 -15.88
CA ARG A 579 -6.73 0.91 -16.95
C ARG A 579 -6.73 -0.50 -16.37
N GLY A 580 -7.65 -1.33 -16.88
CA GLY A 580 -7.82 -2.72 -16.43
C GLY A 580 -8.70 -2.89 -15.19
N LEU A 581 -9.15 -1.80 -14.57
CA LEU A 581 -10.10 -1.88 -13.46
C LEU A 581 -11.53 -2.16 -13.95
N PRO A 582 -12.34 -2.92 -13.18
CA PRO A 582 -11.98 -3.60 -11.94
C PRO A 582 -11.24 -4.93 -12.16
N SER A 583 -10.22 -5.21 -11.35
CA SER A 583 -9.44 -6.46 -11.37
C SER A 583 -8.71 -6.68 -10.04
N THR A 584 -8.39 -7.92 -9.66
CA THR A 584 -7.61 -8.21 -8.44
C THR A 584 -6.12 -7.96 -8.66
N GLY A 585 -5.46 -7.28 -7.74
CA GLY A 585 -4.02 -7.06 -7.78
C GLY A 585 -3.60 -5.67 -7.31
N LEU A 586 -2.81 -4.99 -8.14
CA LEU A 586 -2.27 -3.66 -7.84
C LEU A 586 -3.14 -2.58 -8.50
N VAL A 587 -3.09 -1.36 -7.98
CA VAL A 587 -3.59 -0.12 -8.58
C VAL A 587 -2.43 0.85 -8.66
N VAL A 588 -1.72 0.88 -9.78
CA VAL A 588 -0.44 1.61 -9.92
C VAL A 588 -0.70 3.11 -10.09
N THR A 589 -0.89 3.78 -8.96
CA THR A 589 -1.11 5.23 -8.87
C THR A 589 0.15 6.02 -9.24
N PRO A 590 0.03 7.26 -9.73
CA PRO A 590 1.21 8.09 -9.97
C PRO A 590 1.98 8.43 -8.68
N PRO A 591 3.32 8.61 -8.75
CA PRO A 591 4.16 8.92 -7.58
C PRO A 591 3.85 10.27 -6.91
N GLN A 592 3.15 11.18 -7.59
CA GLN A 592 2.69 12.44 -7.03
C GLN A 592 1.64 12.24 -5.94
N LEU A 593 0.88 11.13 -5.99
CA LEU A 593 -0.18 10.87 -5.01
C LEU A 593 0.39 10.28 -3.71
N SER A 594 1.27 9.29 -3.83
CA SER A 594 1.93 8.65 -2.69
C SER A 594 3.14 7.83 -3.15
N ASP A 595 4.06 7.64 -2.22
CA ASP A 595 5.11 6.62 -2.23
C ASP A 595 4.57 5.18 -2.23
N HIS A 596 3.30 5.00 -1.83
CA HIS A 596 2.54 3.77 -1.99
C HIS A 596 1.63 3.78 -3.22
N ILE A 597 1.38 2.58 -3.74
CA ILE A 597 0.31 2.29 -4.70
C ILE A 597 -0.83 1.53 -4.02
N GLY A 598 -2.00 1.52 -4.64
CA GLY A 598 -3.12 0.75 -4.12
C GLY A 598 -2.98 -0.75 -4.38
N VAL A 599 -3.67 -1.54 -3.57
CA VAL A 599 -3.98 -2.96 -3.83
C VAL A 599 -5.50 -3.13 -3.89
N CYS A 600 -5.98 -4.11 -4.63
CA CYS A 600 -7.40 -4.27 -4.86
C CYS A 600 -7.83 -5.73 -5.07
N VAL A 601 -9.10 -6.00 -4.81
CA VAL A 601 -9.70 -7.33 -4.97
C VAL A 601 -11.10 -7.23 -5.57
N VAL A 602 -11.40 -8.10 -6.53
CA VAL A 602 -12.75 -8.32 -7.06
C VAL A 602 -13.28 -9.61 -6.46
N MET A 603 -14.51 -9.60 -5.96
CA MET A 603 -15.12 -10.77 -5.33
C MET A 603 -16.54 -11.03 -5.81
N ASP A 604 -16.91 -12.31 -5.95
CA ASP A 604 -18.30 -12.77 -6.12
C ASP A 604 -19.06 -12.70 -4.80
N VAL A 605 -19.30 -11.47 -4.36
CA VAL A 605 -20.04 -11.12 -3.16
C VAL A 605 -21.01 -10.00 -3.53
N THR A 606 -22.30 -10.25 -3.30
CA THR A 606 -23.34 -9.23 -3.44
C THR A 606 -23.67 -8.69 -2.07
N LEU A 607 -23.52 -7.38 -1.89
CA LEU A 607 -23.83 -6.71 -0.62
C LEU A 607 -25.31 -6.30 -0.57
N THR A 608 -26.00 -6.75 0.47
CA THR A 608 -27.40 -6.38 0.70
C THR A 608 -27.46 -4.99 1.35
N PRO A 609 -28.24 -4.05 0.79
CA PRO A 609 -28.48 -2.76 1.41
C PRO A 609 -29.12 -2.92 2.80
N ARG A 610 -28.72 -2.08 3.75
CA ARG A 610 -29.37 -2.01 5.05
C ARG A 610 -30.76 -1.35 4.97
N GLU A 611 -31.68 -1.77 5.83
CA GLU A 611 -33.02 -1.17 5.92
C GLU A 611 -33.04 0.13 6.76
N GLY A 612 -32.03 0.35 7.61
CA GLY A 612 -32.03 1.39 8.63
C GLY A 612 -30.81 2.32 8.63
N LYS A 613 -30.56 2.95 9.80
CA LYS A 613 -29.34 3.71 10.04
C LYS A 613 -28.18 2.77 10.35
N VAL A 614 -26.95 3.20 10.06
CA VAL A 614 -25.75 2.49 10.50
C VAL A 614 -25.72 2.44 12.03
N ARG A 615 -25.44 1.26 12.58
CA ARG A 615 -25.15 1.08 14.00
C ARG A 615 -23.69 1.46 14.28
N GLU A 616 -23.47 2.49 15.09
CA GLU A 616 -22.15 2.85 15.58
C GLU A 616 -21.90 2.20 16.94
N ASP A 617 -20.81 1.44 17.06
CA ASP A 617 -20.36 0.92 18.37
C ASP A 617 -19.76 2.03 19.23
N GLN A 618 -19.17 3.03 18.57
CA GLN A 618 -18.56 4.19 19.18
C GLN A 618 -18.91 5.45 18.37
N PRO A 619 -19.09 6.61 19.02
CA PRO A 619 -19.47 7.84 18.34
C PRO A 619 -18.34 8.35 17.43
N ASN A 620 -18.72 9.06 16.37
CA ASN A 620 -17.81 9.67 15.38
C ASN A 620 -17.04 8.66 14.52
N CYS A 621 -17.50 7.42 14.43
CA CYS A 621 -16.98 6.48 13.44
C CYS A 621 -17.54 6.83 12.06
N LEU A 622 -18.86 6.96 11.93
CA LEU A 622 -19.49 7.45 10.70
C LEU A 622 -19.45 8.98 10.70
N TYR A 623 -18.95 9.59 9.62
CA TYR A 623 -19.15 11.02 9.42
C TYR A 623 -20.63 11.33 9.18
N LYS A 624 -21.18 12.26 9.96
CA LYS A 624 -22.54 12.79 9.82
C LYS A 624 -22.46 14.29 9.57
N PRO A 625 -23.08 14.82 8.49
CA PRO A 625 -23.18 16.26 8.29
C PRO A 625 -23.86 16.92 9.49
N ALA A 626 -23.42 18.13 9.85
CA ALA A 626 -24.09 18.90 10.88
C ALA A 626 -25.57 19.11 10.49
N ALA A 627 -26.49 18.73 11.37
CA ALA A 627 -27.91 18.97 11.15
C ALA A 627 -28.13 20.49 11.11
N SER A 628 -28.71 21.00 10.02
CA SER A 628 -29.09 22.42 9.96
C SER A 628 -30.20 22.67 10.97
N ILE A 629 -30.23 23.85 11.60
CA ILE A 629 -31.33 24.28 12.47
C ILE A 629 -32.69 24.11 11.76
N MET A 630 -32.72 24.34 10.44
CA MET A 630 -33.91 24.16 9.59
C MET A 630 -34.39 22.70 9.53
N SER A 631 -33.49 21.72 9.55
CA SER A 631 -33.86 20.30 9.60
C SER A 631 -34.52 19.89 10.93
N PHE A 632 -34.25 20.65 12.00
CA PHE A 632 -34.88 20.48 13.31
C PHE A 632 -36.33 21.01 13.28
N PHE A 633 -36.55 22.19 12.67
CA PHE A 633 -37.88 22.80 12.51
C PHE A 633 -38.76 22.13 11.44
N GLN A 634 -38.17 21.47 10.43
CA GLN A 634 -38.94 20.69 9.45
C GLN A 634 -39.55 19.41 10.04
N LYS A 635 -38.92 18.82 11.07
CA LYS A 635 -39.47 17.64 11.76
C LYS A 635 -40.62 17.97 12.72
N SER A 636 -40.72 19.22 13.20
CA SER A 636 -41.85 19.66 14.04
C SER A 636 -43.11 20.01 13.24
N GLY A 637 -43.04 20.03 11.91
CA GLY A 637 -44.17 20.42 11.04
C GLY A 637 -45.16 19.31 10.67
N SER A 638 -44.85 18.03 10.91
CA SER A 638 -45.79 16.94 10.59
C SER A 638 -46.73 16.65 11.76
N VAL A 639 -47.64 17.58 12.03
CA VAL A 639 -48.84 17.25 12.82
C VAL A 639 -49.73 16.39 11.91
N ARG A 640 -49.91 15.11 12.27
CA ARG A 640 -50.92 14.26 11.63
C ARG A 640 -52.30 14.94 11.78
N PRO A 641 -53.17 14.96 10.76
CA PRO A 641 -54.51 15.52 10.92
C PRO A 641 -55.23 14.75 12.03
N ARG A 642 -55.61 15.46 13.11
CA ARG A 642 -56.50 14.91 14.13
C ARG A 642 -57.89 14.79 13.49
N GLU A 643 -58.43 13.58 13.45
CA GLU A 643 -59.84 13.37 13.18
C GLU A 643 -60.67 14.14 14.20
N THR A 644 -61.53 15.03 13.71
CA THR A 644 -62.49 15.79 14.50
C THR A 644 -63.60 14.87 14.97
N GLN A 645 -63.65 14.56 16.27
CA GLN A 645 -64.88 14.10 16.91
C GLN A 645 -65.66 15.28 17.51
N PRO A 646 -67.01 15.23 17.55
CA PRO A 646 -67.82 16.37 17.89
C PRO A 646 -67.85 16.64 19.40
N VAL A 647 -67.93 17.93 19.72
CA VAL A 647 -67.96 18.50 21.06
C VAL A 647 -69.31 18.19 21.74
N THR A 648 -69.25 17.65 22.95
CA THR A 648 -70.36 17.73 23.92
C THR A 648 -69.91 18.49 25.16
N SER A 649 -70.71 19.49 25.53
CA SER A 649 -70.60 20.41 26.64
C SER A 649 -70.73 19.73 28.02
N ASN A 650 -69.92 20.13 29.01
CA ASN A 650 -70.39 20.82 30.23
C ASN A 650 -69.30 21.00 31.32
N ALA A 651 -69.39 22.19 31.95
CA ALA A 651 -69.03 22.57 33.33
C ALA A 651 -67.54 22.67 33.80
N ALA A 652 -67.17 23.88 34.27
CA ALA A 652 -66.04 24.20 35.17
C ALA A 652 -66.42 23.91 36.66
N PRO A 653 -65.59 24.14 37.72
CA PRO A 653 -64.19 24.66 37.85
C PRO A 653 -63.27 23.79 38.78
N THR A 654 -61.96 24.01 38.91
CA THR A 654 -61.33 24.79 40.03
C THR A 654 -59.78 24.73 39.99
N LYS A 655 -59.14 25.78 40.53
CA LYS A 655 -57.69 26.05 40.67
C LYS A 655 -56.94 25.03 41.55
N LYS A 656 -55.65 24.77 41.24
CA LYS A 656 -54.53 24.70 42.21
C LYS A 656 -53.16 24.82 41.52
N GLU A 657 -52.23 25.42 42.26
CA GLU A 657 -50.96 26.08 41.89
C GLU A 657 -49.81 25.14 41.45
N LYS A 658 -48.80 25.72 40.76
CA LYS A 658 -47.40 25.28 40.80
C LYS A 658 -46.45 26.49 40.69
N PRO A 659 -45.34 26.53 41.46
CA PRO A 659 -44.45 27.68 41.55
C PRO A 659 -43.25 27.63 40.59
N ASP A 660 -42.85 28.86 40.23
CA ASP A 660 -41.55 29.47 40.00
C ASP A 660 -40.38 28.77 39.27
N SER A 661 -39.93 29.55 38.28
CA SER A 661 -38.68 29.54 37.53
C SER A 661 -37.42 29.62 38.39
N VAL A 662 -36.40 28.87 37.99
CA VAL A 662 -35.01 29.12 38.39
C VAL A 662 -34.14 29.23 37.14
N VAL A 663 -33.50 30.41 37.03
CA VAL A 663 -32.43 30.79 36.11
C VAL A 663 -31.11 30.24 36.64
N ILE A 664 -30.24 29.70 35.78
CA ILE A 664 -28.84 29.39 36.14
C ILE A 664 -27.91 30.07 35.13
N SER A 665 -27.02 30.89 35.68
CA SER A 665 -25.96 31.67 35.04
C SER A 665 -24.75 30.82 34.66
N VAL A 666 -24.00 31.33 33.68
CA VAL A 666 -22.70 30.81 33.23
C VAL A 666 -21.61 31.62 33.91
N ASP A 667 -20.69 30.97 34.61
CA ASP A 667 -19.44 31.57 35.08
C ASP A 667 -18.26 31.08 34.25
N SER A 668 -17.39 32.04 33.94
CA SER A 668 -16.09 31.89 33.31
C SER A 668 -15.02 32.23 34.33
N ASP A 669 -14.13 31.28 34.60
CA ASP A 669 -12.74 31.49 34.98
C ASP A 669 -11.90 30.33 34.39
#